data_AF-A0A953ELV6-F1
#
_entry.id   AF-A0A953ELV6-F1
#
_cell.length_a   1.000
_cell.length_b   1.000
_cell.length_c   1.000
_cell.angle_alpha   90.00
_cell.angle_beta   90.00
_cell.angle_gamma   90.00
#
_symmetry.space_group_name_H-M   'P 1'
#
loop_
_entity.id
_entity.type
_entity.pdbx_description
1 polymer ?
#
loop_
_entity_poly.entity_id
_entity_poly.type
_entity_poly.pdbx_seq_one_letter_code
_entity_poly.pdbx_strand_id
1 'polypeptide(L)'
;MALVEGVASLSVPYSLTDRYLSRGGRAFMSGVQALARIPIEQLRLDRDAGLNTAAFISGYQGSPLGGFDQEVARAARLVPDLPVVCRPAVNEELGATAVMGSQLAAEQAEMKYDGVVGIWYGKAPGLDRAGDALRHAAFAGTSRYGGAVALVGDDPSAKSSTLPSSSDATLVDLHMPILYPGNVQEVLDLGVHAVALSRMTGAWSSMKIVAAVADGTSTVDLTAGRVLPVIPDLAPPGSVDGEPYVHHPDAMLLAPRTLDLEYDFRVVRSELIRRYAAANGLNRPTVNPGDAWIGLVASGYTYHQLLDALHRLGFESEQDIADAGIRLLHMQMPVSFDGEVVRRFARGLSEIVVVEEKNPTLELLVKDALYNLADRPAVLGKRHPDGRVLMKETSILDADAIVDGLRERLAVRLDDRMRRLAPPRERVLIPVTDVARAPYFCSGCPHNRSTRTPDGSLVGAGIGCHTMVLLMDDDRLGDISGITAMGGEGAQWIGMSPFVDRTHFFQNLGDGTFFHSGQLAIQAAVAAGVNITYKLLYNGTVAMTGGQDAVGAVAVPQIVTALLAHGVADVLITTEDRSRYNGVDLGSGPNGPVLVWDRTRLVEAQERLAAIRGVTVLINDQACAAHTRQLRKRGKLPTPNLRVAINHRVCEACGDCGVVSNCLSVQAVDTPLGLKTVIDQDTCNLDLSCLEGDCPAFMTIEPGEHRRAEPVPLPADALPAPERRSAAPWSVRLTGIGGTGVVTTSQILGTAAMLDGLEVQGLDQTGLSQKAGPVVSDLRFTEGSAPPTNSIGEGECDVLIALDLLVASTDRMLAVADPARTLLVGSTSETPTGSMVGHPEREYPEVDELRQRMASHVQSDPLLVDAAGWCRELLGSATGANIFMVGVAVQAGALPVDPASVERAITLNGVAVDANLAAFTWGRWWVVAPERLGAAPGRVDHHTMHVPDLPIGVRGRIDGVGLSSALSDLVALLAADLVGFQDERTANRFLDQVGAVWRAEQLVDGHGSELTETVARRLHQLTAYKDEYEVARLLVGPEGAATASAVGGDDAKVTWKLHPPTLAALGMKSKLGVSAAVGAPVMRALAAGKRLRGTRMDPFGRTEVRRTERRILAEYEAALGRVVRGLRADPTPERLAAAVAIAALPDRVRGYERLKLERAAAFSRRLATALEEF
;
A
#
# COMPACT_ATOMS: atom_id res chain seq x y z
N MET A 1 28.71 18.75 -44.20
CA MET A 1 29.55 19.74 -43.48
C MET A 1 28.69 20.98 -43.29
N ALA A 2 28.57 21.43 -42.03
CA ALA A 2 27.78 22.54 -41.50
C ALA A 2 26.33 22.23 -41.00
N LEU A 3 26.23 22.34 -39.67
CA LEU A 3 25.06 22.64 -38.81
C LEU A 3 24.10 21.50 -38.44
N VAL A 4 24.61 20.61 -37.58
CA VAL A 4 23.84 19.99 -36.49
C VAL A 4 24.52 20.42 -35.20
N GLU A 5 24.01 21.48 -34.57
CA GLU A 5 24.38 21.91 -33.23
C GLU A 5 23.17 21.77 -32.33
N GLY A 6 23.36 21.19 -31.14
CA GLY A 6 22.53 21.47 -29.98
C GLY A 6 21.63 20.37 -29.44
N VAL A 7 22.14 19.16 -29.17
CA VAL A 7 21.67 18.36 -28.02
C VAL A 7 22.90 17.78 -27.34
N ALA A 8 23.25 18.34 -26.19
CA ALA A 8 24.25 17.74 -25.30
C ALA A 8 23.61 16.50 -24.64
N SER A 9 23.47 15.40 -25.38
CA SER A 9 23.26 14.09 -24.77
C SER A 9 24.40 13.86 -23.79
N LEU A 10 24.13 13.41 -22.56
CA LEU A 10 25.17 12.99 -21.61
C LEU A 10 26.12 12.01 -22.31
N SER A 11 27.27 12.50 -22.79
CA SER A 11 28.29 11.74 -23.50
C SER A 11 29.12 10.86 -22.56
N VAL A 12 28.63 10.64 -21.33
CA VAL A 12 29.28 9.86 -20.28
C VAL A 12 28.43 8.61 -20.04
N PRO A 13 29.01 7.40 -20.07
CA PRO A 13 28.27 6.19 -19.74
C PRO A 13 27.80 6.23 -18.27
N TYR A 14 26.49 6.36 -18.05
CA TYR A 14 25.84 6.32 -16.73
C TYR A 14 25.43 4.89 -16.34
N SER A 15 25.67 4.52 -15.09
CA SER A 15 25.19 3.32 -14.42
C SER A 15 24.41 3.68 -13.15
N LEU A 16 23.43 2.86 -12.75
CA LEU A 16 22.69 3.12 -11.50
C LEU A 16 23.60 3.11 -10.25
N THR A 17 24.72 2.36 -10.30
CA THR A 17 25.70 2.31 -9.20
C THR A 17 26.55 3.57 -9.07
N ASP A 18 26.58 4.43 -10.09
CA ASP A 18 27.33 5.70 -10.06
C ASP A 18 26.82 6.64 -8.96
N ARG A 19 25.57 6.46 -8.52
CA ARG A 19 24.98 7.13 -7.36
C ARG A 19 25.79 6.93 -6.07
N TYR A 20 26.63 5.90 -5.99
CA TYR A 20 27.59 5.66 -4.91
C TYR A 20 29.05 5.72 -5.37
N LEU A 21 29.33 5.21 -6.57
CA LEU A 21 30.70 5.10 -7.08
C LEU A 21 31.26 6.42 -7.60
N SER A 22 30.45 7.24 -8.28
CA SER A 22 30.91 8.47 -8.89
C SER A 22 31.22 9.54 -7.85
N ARG A 23 32.29 10.31 -8.09
CA ARG A 23 32.71 11.51 -7.34
C ARG A 23 32.33 12.82 -8.06
N GLY A 24 31.52 12.74 -9.11
CA GLY A 24 31.09 13.91 -9.89
C GLY A 24 29.96 13.63 -10.89
N GLY A 25 29.44 14.68 -11.49
CA GLY A 25 28.33 14.58 -12.45
C GLY A 25 26.96 14.45 -11.77
N ARG A 26 25.93 14.13 -12.55
CA ARG A 26 24.55 14.01 -12.10
C ARG A 26 24.13 12.56 -11.87
N ALA A 27 23.27 12.32 -10.88
CA ALA A 27 22.62 11.03 -10.69
C ALA A 27 21.17 11.20 -10.21
N PHE A 28 20.31 10.26 -10.61
CA PHE A 28 18.95 10.17 -10.10
C PHE A 28 18.91 9.22 -8.89
N MET A 29 18.46 9.71 -7.73
CA MET A 29 18.39 8.92 -6.49
C MET A 29 17.26 9.37 -5.57
N SER A 30 16.89 8.50 -4.62
CA SER A 30 15.95 8.83 -3.54
C SER A 30 16.62 9.47 -2.34
N GLY A 31 15.83 10.08 -1.44
CA GLY A 31 16.30 10.62 -0.17
C GLY A 31 17.00 9.57 0.69
N VAL A 32 16.44 8.36 0.81
CA VAL A 32 17.09 7.25 1.53
C VAL A 32 18.43 6.86 0.91
N GLN A 33 18.55 6.91 -0.42
CA GLN A 33 19.82 6.64 -1.11
C GLN A 33 20.85 7.73 -0.88
N ALA A 34 20.43 8.99 -0.85
CA ALA A 34 21.27 10.13 -0.47
C ALA A 34 21.77 9.98 0.97
N LEU A 35 20.90 9.63 1.93
CA LEU A 35 21.30 9.35 3.31
C LEU A 35 22.34 8.22 3.39
N ALA A 36 22.14 7.13 2.63
CA ALA A 36 23.09 6.02 2.60
C ALA A 36 24.45 6.40 1.98
N ARG A 37 24.49 7.47 1.19
CA ARG A 37 25.73 8.01 0.60
C ARG A 37 26.53 8.86 1.60
N ILE A 38 25.90 9.52 2.58
CA ILE A 38 26.57 10.39 3.57
C ILE A 38 27.84 9.76 4.16
N PRO A 39 27.82 8.54 4.75
CA PRO A 39 29.04 7.96 5.32
C PRO A 39 30.13 7.71 4.27
N ILE A 40 29.76 7.39 3.03
CA ILE A 40 30.72 7.19 1.94
C ILE A 40 31.37 8.52 1.56
N GLU A 41 30.58 9.57 1.40
CA GLU A 41 31.06 10.90 1.05
C GLU A 41 31.96 11.46 2.15
N GLN A 42 31.57 11.31 3.41
CA GLN A 42 32.39 11.75 4.53
C GLN A 42 33.75 11.03 4.60
N LEU A 43 33.78 9.70 4.49
CA LEU A 43 35.03 8.95 4.52
C LEU A 43 35.93 9.26 3.33
N ARG A 44 35.36 9.63 2.19
CA ARG A 44 36.11 10.13 1.02
C ARG A 44 36.76 11.48 1.30
N LEU A 45 36.00 12.42 1.85
CA LEU A 45 36.51 13.74 2.26
C LEU A 45 37.62 13.61 3.31
N ASP A 46 37.45 12.70 4.27
CA ASP A 46 38.45 12.42 5.31
C ASP A 46 39.76 11.89 4.71
N ARG A 47 39.68 10.97 3.74
CA ARG A 47 40.86 10.46 3.04
C ARG A 47 41.59 11.53 2.24
N ASP A 48 40.83 12.37 1.54
CA ASP A 48 41.41 13.51 0.81
C ASP A 48 42.11 14.48 1.78
N ALA A 49 41.64 14.57 3.03
CA ALA A 49 42.27 15.33 4.11
C ALA A 49 43.37 14.56 4.87
N GLY A 50 43.70 13.32 4.47
CA GLY A 50 44.76 12.51 5.08
C GLY A 50 44.37 11.77 6.37
N LEU A 51 43.07 11.67 6.69
CA LEU A 51 42.55 10.96 7.86
C LEU A 51 42.16 9.51 7.52
N ASN A 52 42.39 8.61 8.47
CA ASN A 52 41.95 7.22 8.44
C ASN A 52 40.77 7.00 9.39
N THR A 53 39.58 7.41 8.96
CA THR A 53 38.33 7.28 9.72
C THR A 53 37.49 6.07 9.30
N ALA A 54 36.49 5.74 10.12
CA ALA A 54 35.47 4.73 9.83
C ALA A 54 34.05 5.27 10.08
N ALA A 55 33.03 4.54 9.63
CA ALA A 55 31.63 4.88 9.90
C ALA A 55 30.92 3.72 10.60
N PHE A 56 30.13 4.05 11.63
CA PHE A 56 29.29 3.11 12.36
C PHE A 56 27.83 3.57 12.35
N ILE A 57 26.93 2.70 11.90
CA ILE A 57 25.51 2.99 11.74
C ILE A 57 24.69 1.99 12.53
N SER A 58 23.80 2.46 13.40
CA SER A 58 22.89 1.64 14.19
C SER A 58 21.58 2.38 14.49
N GLY A 59 20.51 1.65 14.75
CA GLY A 59 19.16 2.19 14.86
C GLY A 59 18.12 1.10 14.63
N TYR A 60 16.85 1.49 14.56
CA TYR A 60 15.75 0.57 14.28
C TYR A 60 14.91 1.05 13.09
N GLN A 61 14.47 0.10 12.29
CA GLN A 61 13.71 0.32 11.07
C GLN A 61 12.31 0.90 11.37
N GLY A 62 11.99 2.03 10.73
CA GLY A 62 10.66 2.63 10.78
C GLY A 62 10.46 3.60 9.63
N SER A 63 9.32 3.51 8.93
CA SER A 63 9.00 4.45 7.82
C SER A 63 8.99 5.89 8.35
N PRO A 64 9.60 6.87 7.67
CA PRO A 64 10.09 6.80 6.29
C PRO A 64 11.53 6.28 6.12
N LEU A 65 12.26 6.00 7.21
CA LEU A 65 13.65 5.49 7.18
C LEU A 65 13.75 3.96 7.19
N GLY A 66 12.65 3.24 6.96
CA GLY A 66 12.56 1.79 7.16
C GLY A 66 13.54 0.97 6.31
N GLY A 67 13.93 1.44 5.12
CA GLY A 67 14.89 0.76 4.24
C GLY A 67 16.33 1.28 4.31
N PHE A 68 16.63 2.21 5.21
CA PHE A 68 17.92 2.91 5.25
C PHE A 68 19.11 1.97 5.49
N ASP A 69 19.00 1.07 6.46
CA ASP A 69 20.04 0.10 6.80
C ASP A 69 20.37 -0.85 5.65
N GLN A 70 19.35 -1.32 4.91
CA GLN A 70 19.52 -2.16 3.74
C GLN A 70 20.22 -1.42 2.60
N GLU A 71 19.89 -0.14 2.42
CA GLU A 71 20.54 0.70 1.42
C GLU A 71 22.00 0.98 1.80
N VAL A 72 22.29 1.30 3.07
CA VAL A 72 23.68 1.43 3.57
C VAL A 72 24.45 0.15 3.33
N ALA A 73 23.87 -1.02 3.65
CA ALA A 73 24.51 -2.31 3.41
C ALA A 73 24.77 -2.57 1.91
N ARG A 74 23.88 -2.11 1.02
CA ARG A 74 24.07 -2.21 -0.44
C ARG A 74 25.17 -1.26 -0.92
N ALA A 75 25.13 -0.01 -0.49
CA ALA A 75 26.10 1.01 -0.83
C ALA A 75 27.52 0.60 -0.36
N ALA A 76 27.65 0.12 0.88
CA ALA A 76 28.93 -0.33 1.44
C ALA A 76 29.57 -1.48 0.63
N ARG A 77 28.78 -2.40 0.06
CA ARG A 77 29.30 -3.47 -0.81
C ARG A 77 29.92 -2.95 -2.11
N LEU A 78 29.54 -1.76 -2.57
CA LEU A 78 30.09 -1.13 -3.78
C LEU A 78 31.41 -0.41 -3.50
N VAL A 79 31.71 -0.10 -2.23
CA VAL A 79 32.92 0.63 -1.81
C VAL A 79 33.68 -0.15 -0.72
N PRO A 80 34.15 -1.38 -1.01
CA PRO A 80 34.76 -2.27 -0.01
C PRO A 80 36.00 -1.68 0.66
N ASP A 81 36.66 -0.71 0.01
CA ASP A 81 37.81 -0.02 0.58
C ASP A 81 37.44 0.93 1.71
N LEU A 82 36.18 1.39 1.82
CA LEU A 82 35.73 2.31 2.87
C LEU A 82 35.19 1.51 4.08
N PRO A 83 35.73 1.71 5.30
CA PRO A 83 35.32 0.96 6.48
C PRO A 83 33.97 1.44 7.03
N VAL A 84 32.87 0.97 6.42
CA VAL A 84 31.49 1.23 6.83
C VAL A 84 30.91 0.01 7.54
N VAL A 85 30.52 0.18 8.81
CA VAL A 85 29.93 -0.87 9.65
C VAL A 85 28.48 -0.51 9.96
N CYS A 86 27.55 -1.23 9.35
CA CYS A 86 26.13 -1.14 9.69
C CYS A 86 25.71 -2.31 10.59
N ARG A 87 25.10 -1.99 11.72
CA ARG A 87 24.58 -2.94 12.72
C ARG A 87 23.22 -2.46 13.20
N PRO A 88 22.12 -2.81 12.52
CA PRO A 88 20.77 -2.57 13.03
C PRO A 88 20.62 -3.12 14.46
N ALA A 89 19.95 -2.37 15.33
CA ALA A 89 19.68 -2.75 16.70
C ALA A 89 18.32 -3.44 16.82
N VAL A 90 18.06 -4.08 17.96
CA VAL A 90 16.73 -4.66 18.24
C VAL A 90 15.69 -3.57 18.51
N ASN A 91 16.11 -2.39 19.00
CA ASN A 91 15.28 -1.21 19.23
C ASN A 91 16.13 0.07 19.18
N GLU A 92 15.45 1.22 19.22
CA GLU A 92 16.06 2.52 19.02
C GLU A 92 17.03 2.94 20.13
N GLU A 93 16.71 2.63 21.40
CA GLU A 93 17.54 3.03 22.54
C GLU A 93 18.89 2.29 22.59
N LEU A 94 18.90 1.00 22.24
CA LEU A 94 20.13 0.23 22.10
C LEU A 94 20.93 0.66 20.87
N GLY A 95 20.23 1.10 19.81
CA GLY A 95 20.86 1.74 18.67
C GLY A 95 21.61 3.02 19.07
N ALA A 96 20.97 3.89 19.84
CA ALA A 96 21.57 5.14 20.31
C ALA A 96 22.80 4.87 21.20
N THR A 97 22.68 3.89 22.11
CA THR A 97 23.76 3.45 23.00
C THR A 97 24.94 2.88 22.21
N ALA A 98 24.68 2.10 21.16
CA ALA A 98 25.74 1.55 20.30
C ALA A 98 26.49 2.65 19.54
N VAL A 99 25.79 3.67 19.04
CA VAL A 99 26.41 4.81 18.36
C VAL A 99 27.22 5.65 19.36
N MET A 100 26.74 5.88 20.57
CA MET A 100 27.55 6.47 21.66
C MET A 100 28.83 5.67 21.91
N GLY A 101 28.74 4.34 21.94
CA GLY A 101 29.91 3.45 22.06
C GLY A 101 30.96 3.67 20.98
N SER A 102 30.56 3.99 19.74
CA SER A 102 31.50 4.33 18.67
C SER A 102 32.31 5.60 18.93
N GLN A 103 31.75 6.54 19.71
CA GLN A 103 32.42 7.78 20.09
C GLN A 103 33.40 7.55 21.26
N LEU A 104 32.99 6.73 22.23
CA LEU A 104 33.84 6.35 23.37
C LEU A 104 35.03 5.48 22.96
N ALA A 105 34.94 4.80 21.81
CA ALA A 105 36.05 4.04 21.24
C ALA A 105 37.28 4.92 20.96
N ALA A 106 37.09 6.20 20.66
CA ALA A 106 38.19 7.15 20.40
C ALA A 106 39.05 7.44 21.64
N GLU A 107 38.53 7.18 22.84
CA GLU A 107 39.24 7.36 24.11
C GLU A 107 39.95 6.08 24.58
N GLN A 108 39.93 5.01 23.77
CA GLN A 108 40.62 3.75 24.06
C GLN A 108 42.01 3.73 23.43
N ALA A 109 42.99 3.16 24.12
CA ALA A 109 44.38 3.12 23.66
C ALA A 109 44.57 2.26 22.39
N GLU A 110 43.72 1.25 22.19
CA GLU A 110 43.76 0.32 21.06
C GLU A 110 42.93 0.79 19.85
N MET A 111 42.55 2.07 19.80
CA MET A 111 41.74 2.60 18.72
C MET A 111 42.41 2.44 17.35
N LYS A 112 41.69 1.82 16.39
CA LYS A 112 42.22 1.48 15.05
C LYS A 112 42.19 2.64 14.05
N TYR A 113 41.27 3.59 14.24
CA TYR A 113 40.98 4.67 13.31
C TYR A 113 41.14 6.02 14.01
N ASP A 114 41.34 7.12 13.28
CA ASP A 114 41.45 8.44 13.88
C ASP A 114 40.13 8.90 14.53
N GLY A 115 39.01 8.35 14.06
CA GLY A 115 37.68 8.55 14.61
C GLY A 115 36.62 7.72 13.88
N VAL A 116 35.42 7.61 14.47
CA VAL A 116 34.29 6.89 13.88
C VAL A 116 33.10 7.83 13.72
N VAL A 117 32.65 8.04 12.48
CA VAL A 117 31.41 8.75 12.19
C VAL A 117 30.24 7.88 12.64
N GLY A 118 29.57 8.30 13.72
CA GLY A 118 28.39 7.63 14.25
C GLY A 118 27.12 8.12 13.57
N ILE A 119 26.26 7.22 13.12
CA ILE A 119 24.92 7.57 12.60
C ILE A 119 23.88 6.75 13.33
N TRP A 120 23.01 7.42 14.07
CA TRP A 120 21.78 6.85 14.62
C TRP A 120 20.62 7.09 13.66
N TYR A 121 19.68 6.15 13.54
CA TYR A 121 18.46 6.35 12.78
C TYR A 121 17.23 5.79 13.49
N GLY A 122 16.11 6.52 13.39
CA GLY A 122 14.82 6.11 13.93
C GLY A 122 13.69 7.04 13.46
N LYS A 123 12.44 6.60 13.61
CA LYS A 123 11.25 7.45 13.39
C LYS A 123 10.98 8.32 14.62
N ALA A 124 10.18 9.38 14.53
CA ALA A 124 9.79 10.21 15.67
C ALA A 124 9.35 9.44 16.93
N PRO A 125 8.47 8.41 16.90
CA PRO A 125 8.15 7.64 18.12
C PRO A 125 9.35 6.86 18.67
N GLY A 126 10.27 6.46 17.80
CA GLY A 126 11.53 5.82 18.16
C GLY A 126 12.51 6.80 18.82
N LEU A 127 12.52 8.07 18.39
CA LEU A 127 13.21 9.16 19.09
C LEU A 127 12.64 9.34 20.51
N ASP A 128 11.32 9.42 20.62
CA ASP A 128 10.66 9.59 21.93
C ASP A 128 10.98 8.42 22.87
N ARG A 129 10.99 7.19 22.33
CA ARG A 129 11.38 5.98 23.06
C ARG A 129 12.87 6.00 23.48
N ALA A 130 13.76 6.45 22.59
CA ALA A 130 15.20 6.49 22.83
C ALA A 130 15.69 7.72 23.61
N GLY A 131 14.78 8.61 24.04
CA GLY A 131 15.13 9.90 24.62
C GLY A 131 16.11 9.83 25.79
N ASP A 132 16.00 8.83 26.67
CA ASP A 132 16.95 8.65 27.78
C ASP A 132 18.36 8.28 27.29
N ALA A 133 18.47 7.29 26.40
CA ALA A 133 19.76 6.88 25.82
C ALA A 133 20.43 8.01 25.02
N LEU A 134 19.63 8.78 24.26
CA LEU A 134 20.13 9.94 23.53
C LEU A 134 20.56 11.09 24.45
N ARG A 135 19.90 11.29 25.60
CA ARG A 135 20.33 12.27 26.60
C ARG A 135 21.68 11.91 27.19
N HIS A 136 21.90 10.63 27.53
CA HIS A 136 23.22 10.14 27.98
C HIS A 136 24.29 10.37 26.90
N ALA A 137 23.96 10.07 25.64
CA ALA A 137 24.85 10.28 24.51
C ALA A 137 25.18 11.76 24.28
N ALA A 138 24.20 12.65 24.39
CA ALA A 138 24.39 14.10 24.25
C ALA A 138 25.32 14.67 25.33
N PHE A 139 25.16 14.23 26.58
CA PHE A 139 26.06 14.62 27.68
C PHE A 139 27.49 14.13 27.43
N ALA A 140 27.64 12.84 27.11
CA ALA A 140 28.95 12.26 26.81
C ALA A 140 29.62 12.94 25.62
N GLY A 141 28.85 13.33 24.61
CA GLY A 141 29.32 14.02 23.41
C GLY A 141 30.07 13.10 22.44
N THR A 142 30.84 13.70 21.54
CA THR A 142 31.41 13.02 20.37
C THR A 142 32.91 13.21 20.22
N SER A 143 33.59 12.27 19.56
CA SER A 143 35.03 12.39 19.30
C SER A 143 35.32 13.39 18.17
N ARG A 144 36.49 14.05 18.23
CA ARG A 144 36.93 15.09 17.28
C ARG A 144 36.90 14.68 15.81
N TYR A 145 37.33 13.46 15.47
CA TYR A 145 37.30 12.95 14.10
C TYR A 145 36.19 11.91 13.86
N GLY A 146 35.38 11.63 14.89
CA GLY A 146 34.18 10.82 14.73
C GLY A 146 32.99 11.67 14.37
N GLY A 147 32.43 12.36 15.37
CA GLY A 147 31.11 13.01 15.28
C GLY A 147 29.98 11.98 15.30
N ALA A 148 28.79 12.40 15.71
CA ALA A 148 27.58 11.60 15.72
C ALA A 148 26.38 12.40 15.19
N VAL A 149 25.59 11.77 14.31
CA VAL A 149 24.41 12.35 13.67
C VAL A 149 23.18 11.48 13.96
N ALA A 150 22.11 12.08 14.49
CA ALA A 150 20.81 11.44 14.63
C ALA A 150 19.92 11.75 13.42
N LEU A 151 19.62 10.74 12.60
CA LEU A 151 18.67 10.82 11.49
C LEU A 151 17.26 10.50 12.03
N VAL A 152 16.39 11.51 12.06
CA VAL A 152 15.03 11.38 12.62
C VAL A 152 13.99 11.44 11.51
N GLY A 153 13.25 10.34 11.31
CA GLY A 153 12.19 10.23 10.32
C GLY A 153 10.85 10.76 10.82
N ASP A 154 10.34 11.83 10.21
CA ASP A 154 9.07 12.46 10.56
C ASP A 154 7.96 12.14 9.56
N ASP A 155 6.74 11.91 10.07
CA ASP A 155 5.53 11.75 9.26
C ASP A 155 4.40 12.63 9.83
N PRO A 156 4.39 13.92 9.46
CA PRO A 156 3.41 14.88 9.95
C PRO A 156 1.96 14.54 9.56
N SER A 157 1.77 13.72 8.54
CA SER A 157 0.46 13.33 8.02
C SER A 157 -0.08 12.01 8.59
N ALA A 158 0.73 11.29 9.38
CA ALA A 158 0.44 9.92 9.82
C ALA A 158 0.10 8.96 8.67
N LYS A 159 0.69 9.15 7.49
CA LYS A 159 0.47 8.30 6.31
C LYS A 159 0.93 6.86 6.57
N SER A 160 2.03 6.69 7.31
CA SER A 160 2.61 5.39 7.65
C SER A 160 2.84 5.25 9.17
N SER A 161 2.18 6.09 9.97
CA SER A 161 2.27 6.16 11.42
C SER A 161 0.93 5.93 12.07
N THR A 162 0.93 5.46 13.32
CA THR A 162 -0.28 5.45 14.14
C THR A 162 -0.67 6.86 14.61
N LEU A 163 0.30 7.78 14.71
CA LEU A 163 0.11 9.15 15.17
C LEU A 163 0.83 10.15 14.24
N PRO A 164 0.25 11.34 13.98
CA PRO A 164 0.97 12.43 13.34
C PRO A 164 2.12 12.90 14.24
N SER A 165 3.32 13.07 13.70
CA SER A 165 4.50 13.38 14.51
C SER A 165 5.29 14.60 14.00
N SER A 166 5.98 15.29 14.91
CA SER A 166 7.08 16.21 14.61
C SER A 166 8.11 16.13 15.73
N SER A 167 9.39 15.96 15.38
CA SER A 167 10.45 15.72 16.36
C SER A 167 11.13 16.97 16.92
N ASP A 168 10.77 18.16 16.46
CA ASP A 168 11.49 19.41 16.81
C ASP A 168 11.54 19.65 18.33
N ALA A 169 10.41 19.50 19.02
CA ALA A 169 10.32 19.77 20.45
C ALA A 169 11.19 18.80 21.27
N THR A 170 11.20 17.52 20.92
CA THR A 170 12.03 16.50 21.57
C THR A 170 13.51 16.76 21.33
N LEU A 171 13.89 17.16 20.10
CA LEU A 171 15.28 17.49 19.77
C LEU A 171 15.78 18.76 20.46
N VAL A 172 14.90 19.76 20.64
CA VAL A 172 15.18 20.95 21.48
C VAL A 172 15.44 20.53 22.92
N ASP A 173 14.63 19.64 23.51
CA ASP A 173 14.84 19.13 24.87
C ASP A 173 16.18 18.40 25.01
N LEU A 174 16.59 17.64 23.99
CA LEU A 174 17.89 16.96 23.94
C LEU A 174 19.09 17.89 23.62
N HIS A 175 18.81 19.16 23.30
CA HIS A 175 19.77 20.20 22.84
C HIS A 175 20.63 19.74 21.66
N MET A 176 20.03 18.97 20.75
CA MET A 176 20.67 18.61 19.50
C MET A 176 20.36 19.69 18.45
N PRO A 177 21.36 20.30 17.78
CA PRO A 177 21.10 21.17 16.64
C PRO A 177 20.38 20.39 15.55
N ILE A 178 19.34 21.00 14.99
CA ILE A 178 18.50 20.38 13.96
C ILE A 178 18.93 20.96 12.62
N LEU A 179 19.44 20.12 11.73
CA LEU A 179 19.54 20.42 10.31
C LEU A 179 18.30 19.87 9.61
N TYR A 180 17.64 20.68 8.80
CA TYR A 180 16.38 20.30 8.17
C TYR A 180 16.48 20.39 6.65
N PRO A 181 16.88 19.31 5.96
CA PRO A 181 16.87 19.27 4.50
C PRO A 181 15.44 19.27 3.97
N GLY A 182 15.21 20.04 2.91
CA GLY A 182 13.91 20.12 2.24
C GLY A 182 13.80 19.39 0.91
N ASN A 183 14.93 18.92 0.37
CA ASN A 183 14.98 18.09 -0.84
C ASN A 183 16.17 17.12 -0.78
N VAL A 184 16.30 16.25 -1.79
CA VAL A 184 17.33 15.20 -1.82
C VAL A 184 18.76 15.76 -1.94
N GLN A 185 18.97 16.89 -2.63
CA GLN A 185 20.29 17.52 -2.70
C GLN A 185 20.73 18.04 -1.32
N GLU A 186 19.83 18.70 -0.60
CA GLU A 186 20.10 19.22 0.74
C GLU A 186 20.38 18.10 1.76
N VAL A 187 19.88 16.87 1.54
CA VAL A 187 20.27 15.71 2.36
C VAL A 187 21.79 15.47 2.30
N LEU A 188 22.39 15.54 1.10
CA LEU A 188 23.84 15.37 0.95
C LEU A 188 24.60 16.57 1.53
N ASP A 189 24.18 17.78 1.15
CA ASP A 189 24.86 19.02 1.51
C ASP A 189 24.84 19.24 3.04
N LEU A 190 23.67 19.10 3.66
CA LEU A 190 23.52 19.22 5.12
C LEU A 190 24.06 17.99 5.87
N GLY A 191 24.14 16.82 5.23
CA GLY A 191 24.77 15.63 5.82
C GLY A 191 26.25 15.85 6.12
N VAL A 192 26.98 16.49 5.22
CA VAL A 192 28.39 16.89 5.43
C VAL A 192 28.49 17.90 6.57
N HIS A 193 27.59 18.90 6.60
CA HIS A 193 27.57 19.87 7.69
C HIS A 193 27.21 19.24 9.04
N ALA A 194 26.32 18.26 9.10
CA ALA A 194 25.90 17.59 10.33
C ALA A 194 27.08 16.86 10.99
N VAL A 195 27.90 16.15 10.19
CA VAL A 195 29.10 15.48 10.71
C VAL A 195 30.15 16.50 11.15
N ALA A 196 30.45 17.49 10.32
CA ALA A 196 31.46 18.50 10.63
C ALA A 196 31.08 19.36 11.86
N LEU A 197 29.81 19.73 12.01
CA LEU A 197 29.27 20.42 13.18
C LEU A 197 29.49 19.57 14.44
N SER A 198 29.15 18.28 14.38
CA SER A 198 29.30 17.39 15.52
C SER A 198 30.77 17.21 15.94
N ARG A 199 31.65 16.95 14.97
CA ARG A 199 33.11 16.83 15.18
C ARG A 199 33.73 18.04 15.86
N MET A 200 33.35 19.24 15.41
CA MET A 200 33.92 20.49 15.88
C MET A 200 33.41 20.87 17.27
N THR A 201 32.15 20.60 17.57
CA THR A 201 31.49 21.06 18.80
C THR A 201 31.48 20.01 19.91
N GLY A 202 31.71 18.74 19.59
CA GLY A 202 31.49 17.64 20.53
C GLY A 202 30.02 17.31 20.78
N ALA A 203 29.08 18.01 20.14
CA ALA A 203 27.65 17.77 20.28
C ALA A 203 27.17 16.71 19.29
N TRP A 204 26.13 15.98 19.67
CA TRP A 204 25.36 15.20 18.71
C TRP A 204 24.53 16.14 17.86
N SER A 205 24.69 16.08 16.53
CA SER A 205 23.82 16.81 15.61
C SER A 205 22.65 15.94 15.19
N SER A 206 21.61 16.55 14.62
CA SER A 206 20.44 15.83 14.12
C SER A 206 20.04 16.30 12.74
N MET A 207 19.47 15.40 11.96
CA MET A 207 18.80 15.72 10.70
C MET A 207 17.34 15.30 10.79
N LYS A 208 16.43 16.27 10.62
CA LYS A 208 14.99 16.01 10.50
C LYS A 208 14.66 15.64 9.07
N ILE A 209 14.24 14.40 8.84
CA ILE A 209 13.90 13.88 7.52
C ILE A 209 12.40 13.59 7.46
N VAL A 210 11.64 14.50 6.85
CA VAL A 210 10.21 14.25 6.63
C VAL A 210 9.99 13.20 5.54
N ALA A 211 8.86 12.50 5.60
CA ALA A 211 8.48 11.47 4.62
C ALA A 211 8.58 11.95 3.17
N ALA A 212 8.21 13.20 2.88
CA ALA A 212 8.31 13.77 1.53
C ALA A 212 9.74 13.86 0.99
N VAL A 213 10.75 13.98 1.87
CA VAL A 213 12.17 14.02 1.48
C VAL A 213 12.76 12.61 1.43
N ALA A 214 12.45 11.76 2.42
CA ALA A 214 12.93 10.38 2.45
C ALA A 214 12.38 9.53 1.28
N ASP A 215 11.07 9.60 1.03
CA ASP A 215 10.39 8.95 -0.09
C ASP A 215 10.53 9.75 -1.40
N GLY A 216 11.16 10.93 -1.34
CA GLY A 216 11.40 11.79 -2.48
C GLY A 216 12.53 11.28 -3.37
N THR A 217 12.46 11.60 -4.66
CA THR A 217 13.51 11.35 -5.65
C THR A 217 13.93 12.64 -6.32
N SER A 218 15.20 12.73 -6.73
CA SER A 218 15.71 13.90 -7.44
C SER A 218 16.89 13.54 -8.33
N THR A 219 17.08 14.32 -9.38
CA THR A 219 18.41 14.51 -9.95
C THR A 219 19.25 15.28 -8.93
N VAL A 220 20.48 14.81 -8.66
CA VAL A 220 21.42 15.43 -7.71
C VAL A 220 22.78 15.63 -8.35
N ASP A 221 23.48 16.68 -7.91
CA ASP A 221 24.88 16.96 -8.23
C ASP A 221 25.81 16.25 -7.24
N LEU A 222 26.65 15.38 -7.78
CA LEU A 222 27.60 14.55 -7.05
C LEU A 222 29.02 15.12 -7.03
N THR A 223 29.21 16.38 -7.44
CA THR A 223 30.52 17.04 -7.50
C THR A 223 31.21 16.94 -6.12
N ALA A 224 32.36 16.26 -6.07
CA ALA A 224 33.15 16.12 -4.86
C ALA A 224 33.53 17.49 -4.27
N GLY A 225 33.47 17.61 -2.95
CA GLY A 225 33.78 18.86 -2.27
C GLY A 225 32.79 20.00 -2.56
N ARG A 226 31.58 19.70 -3.04
CA ARG A 226 30.50 20.69 -3.23
C ARG A 226 30.26 21.52 -1.96
N VAL A 227 30.33 20.87 -0.80
CA VAL A 227 30.30 21.52 0.51
C VAL A 227 31.67 21.39 1.16
N LEU A 228 32.28 22.53 1.48
CA LEU A 228 33.50 22.62 2.27
C LEU A 228 33.18 23.37 3.57
N PRO A 229 32.94 22.65 4.68
CA PRO A 229 32.63 23.29 5.95
C PRO A 229 33.74 24.23 6.42
N VAL A 230 33.35 25.45 6.79
CA VAL A 230 34.23 26.44 7.41
C VAL A 230 34.26 26.17 8.91
N ILE A 231 35.44 25.84 9.43
CA ILE A 231 35.66 25.73 10.87
C ILE A 231 35.98 27.14 11.41
N PRO A 232 35.14 27.72 12.29
CA PRO A 232 35.40 29.05 12.83
C PRO A 232 36.67 29.06 13.70
N ASP A 233 37.36 30.21 13.76
CA ASP A 233 38.54 30.38 14.61
C ASP A 233 38.18 30.18 16.10
N LEU A 234 38.97 29.33 16.77
CA LEU A 234 38.85 29.02 18.19
C LEU A 234 39.75 29.92 19.07
N ALA A 235 40.44 30.91 18.50
CA ALA A 235 41.08 31.97 19.27
C ALA A 235 40.05 32.75 20.12
N PRO A 236 40.43 33.36 21.26
CA PRO A 236 39.49 34.08 22.12
C PRO A 236 38.61 35.03 21.30
N PRO A 237 37.27 34.93 21.41
CA PRO A 237 36.52 34.31 22.50
C PRO A 237 36.11 32.83 22.27
N GLY A 238 36.76 32.09 21.37
CA GLY A 238 36.50 30.67 21.07
C GLY A 238 37.29 29.66 21.89
N SER A 239 38.15 30.15 22.77
CA SER A 239 38.90 29.36 23.72
C SER A 239 38.13 29.21 25.03
N VAL A 240 38.26 28.04 25.66
CA VAL A 240 37.89 27.86 27.07
C VAL A 240 39.17 28.15 27.86
N ASP A 241 39.12 29.14 28.75
CA ASP A 241 40.26 29.59 29.57
C ASP A 241 41.54 29.97 28.79
N GLY A 242 41.42 30.40 27.53
CA GLY A 242 42.55 30.81 26.71
C GLY A 242 43.14 29.71 25.82
N GLU A 243 42.71 28.46 25.97
CA GLU A 243 43.11 27.32 25.13
C GLU A 243 42.04 26.94 24.07
N PRO A 244 42.44 26.49 22.87
CA PRO A 244 41.49 25.98 21.87
C PRO A 244 40.65 24.82 22.44
N TYR A 245 39.32 24.93 22.33
CA TYR A 245 38.43 23.88 22.79
C TYR A 245 38.56 22.60 21.94
N VAL A 246 38.79 21.46 22.60
CA VAL A 246 38.76 20.13 21.98
C VAL A 246 37.91 19.24 22.87
N HIS A 247 36.79 18.74 22.32
CA HIS A 247 35.93 17.83 23.07
C HIS A 247 36.51 16.42 23.11
N HIS A 248 36.43 15.82 24.29
CA HIS A 248 36.75 14.41 24.56
C HIS A 248 35.51 13.74 25.15
N PRO A 249 34.95 12.71 24.49
CA PRO A 249 33.71 12.11 24.96
C PRO A 249 33.88 11.42 26.32
N ASP A 250 32.96 11.69 27.24
CA ASP A 250 33.05 11.19 28.63
C ASP A 250 31.71 10.63 29.13
N ALA A 251 31.66 9.32 29.33
CA ALA A 251 30.49 8.61 29.82
C ALA A 251 30.44 8.48 31.36
N MET A 252 31.31 9.15 32.11
CA MET A 252 31.25 9.21 33.57
C MET A 252 30.12 10.13 34.06
N LEU A 253 28.89 9.71 33.80
CA LEU A 253 27.65 10.43 34.09
C LEU A 253 27.22 10.25 35.56
N LEU A 254 28.14 10.53 36.48
CA LEU A 254 27.90 10.55 37.92
C LEU A 254 28.37 11.86 38.55
N ALA A 255 27.57 12.42 39.46
CA ALA A 255 27.93 13.65 40.17
C ALA A 255 29.21 13.47 41.01
N PRO A 256 30.09 14.50 41.10
CA PRO A 256 29.90 15.86 40.58
C PRO A 256 30.22 16.02 39.09
N ARG A 257 30.87 15.04 38.45
CA ARG A 257 31.38 15.15 37.07
C ARG A 257 30.29 15.45 36.04
N THR A 258 29.08 14.92 36.23
CA THR A 258 27.92 15.26 35.38
C THR A 258 27.63 16.75 35.32
N LEU A 259 27.89 17.52 36.38
CA LEU A 259 27.66 18.97 36.40
C LEU A 259 28.68 19.73 35.53
N ASP A 260 29.92 19.26 35.49
CA ASP A 260 30.94 19.80 34.59
C ASP A 260 30.58 19.52 33.13
N LEU A 261 30.11 18.30 32.84
CA LEU A 261 29.59 17.93 31.53
C LEU A 261 28.35 18.74 31.15
N GLU A 262 27.46 19.04 32.11
CA GLU A 262 26.31 19.92 31.88
C GLU A 262 26.75 21.33 31.51
N TYR A 263 27.72 21.90 32.23
CA TYR A 263 28.25 23.22 31.93
C TYR A 263 28.85 23.28 30.53
N ASP A 264 29.72 22.32 30.20
CA ASP A 264 30.33 22.19 28.88
C ASP A 264 29.27 22.11 27.78
N PHE A 265 28.28 21.24 27.96
CA PHE A 265 27.13 21.07 27.07
C PHE A 265 26.28 22.35 26.90
N ARG A 266 25.87 23.00 28.00
CA ARG A 266 24.96 24.16 27.99
C ARG A 266 25.64 25.46 27.56
N VAL A 267 26.92 25.63 27.85
CA VAL A 267 27.62 26.90 27.66
C VAL A 267 28.59 26.82 26.49
N VAL A 268 29.53 25.87 26.53
CA VAL A 268 30.63 25.81 25.57
C VAL A 268 30.17 25.26 24.23
N ARG A 269 29.66 24.02 24.20
CA ARG A 269 29.24 23.37 22.95
C ARG A 269 28.11 24.15 22.27
N SER A 270 27.15 24.63 23.05
CA SER A 270 26.02 25.45 22.55
C SER A 270 26.47 26.73 21.86
N GLU A 271 27.51 27.41 22.37
CA GLU A 271 28.07 28.59 21.72
C GLU A 271 28.83 28.24 20.43
N LEU A 272 29.60 27.16 20.43
CA LEU A 272 30.33 26.70 19.24
C LEU A 272 29.39 26.30 18.11
N ILE A 273 28.24 25.69 18.42
CA ILE A 273 27.18 25.39 17.45
C ILE A 273 26.71 26.67 16.74
N ARG A 274 26.42 27.73 17.49
CA ARG A 274 25.97 29.02 16.91
C ARG A 274 27.02 29.62 15.98
N ARG A 275 28.29 29.61 16.40
CA ARG A 275 29.41 30.12 15.59
C ARG A 275 29.63 29.33 14.32
N TYR A 276 29.56 28.00 14.40
CA TYR A 276 29.65 27.15 13.23
C TYR A 276 28.53 27.47 12.23
N ALA A 277 27.29 27.60 12.72
CA ALA A 277 26.15 27.93 11.88
C ALA A 277 26.28 29.30 11.19
N ALA A 278 26.78 30.30 11.92
CA ALA A 278 27.05 31.63 11.37
C ALA A 278 28.18 31.60 10.32
N ALA A 279 29.30 30.92 10.60
CA ALA A 279 30.45 30.82 9.71
C ALA A 279 30.14 30.10 8.39
N ASN A 280 29.22 29.12 8.44
CA ASN A 280 28.80 28.34 7.27
C ASN A 280 27.55 28.91 6.58
N GLY A 281 26.95 29.99 7.11
CA GLY A 281 25.75 30.58 6.52
C GLY A 281 24.55 29.62 6.43
N LEU A 282 24.42 28.68 7.39
CA LEU A 282 23.36 27.66 7.38
C LEU A 282 21.94 28.27 7.46
N ASN A 283 21.84 29.50 7.97
CA ASN A 283 20.60 30.26 7.96
C ASN A 283 20.87 31.57 7.23
N ARG A 284 20.33 31.71 6.01
CA ARG A 284 20.64 32.84 5.13
C ARG A 284 19.42 33.38 4.42
N PRO A 285 19.32 34.71 4.23
CA PRO A 285 18.35 35.28 3.33
C PRO A 285 18.64 34.79 1.90
N THR A 286 17.64 34.19 1.26
CA THR A 286 17.71 33.75 -0.15
C THR A 286 17.25 34.86 -1.08
N VAL A 287 16.26 35.64 -0.65
CA VAL A 287 15.82 36.89 -1.29
C VAL A 287 15.86 38.01 -0.26
N ASN A 288 16.54 39.11 -0.56
CA ASN A 288 16.83 40.16 0.42
C ASN A 288 16.86 41.59 -0.16
N PRO A 289 15.76 42.09 -0.73
CA PRO A 289 15.68 43.47 -1.21
C PRO A 289 15.79 44.47 -0.04
N GLY A 290 16.35 45.65 -0.33
CA GLY A 290 16.61 46.70 0.66
C GLY A 290 15.34 47.40 1.17
N ASP A 291 14.29 47.41 0.37
CA ASP A 291 13.01 48.10 0.57
C ASP A 291 11.86 47.16 0.96
N ALA A 292 12.16 45.92 1.37
CA ALA A 292 11.15 44.98 1.81
C ALA A 292 10.34 45.46 3.02
N TRP A 293 9.07 45.10 3.03
CA TRP A 293 8.14 45.39 4.13
C TRP A 293 7.74 44.14 4.92
N ILE A 294 7.83 42.97 4.29
CA ILE A 294 7.49 41.66 4.88
C ILE A 294 8.64 40.67 4.71
N GLY A 295 8.87 39.87 5.76
CA GLY A 295 9.79 38.75 5.72
C GLY A 295 9.07 37.42 5.91
N LEU A 296 9.40 36.41 5.12
CA LEU A 296 8.88 35.06 5.24
C LEU A 296 10.02 34.13 5.69
N VAL A 297 9.77 33.36 6.75
CA VAL A 297 10.77 32.50 7.40
C VAL A 297 10.26 31.07 7.43
N ALA A 298 11.03 30.13 6.89
CA ALA A 298 10.68 28.71 6.89
C ALA A 298 11.93 27.82 6.84
N SER A 299 11.75 26.52 7.10
CA SER A 299 12.84 25.53 7.14
C SER A 299 12.50 24.27 6.34
N GLY A 300 13.53 23.61 5.80
CA GLY A 300 13.45 22.31 5.14
C GLY A 300 12.32 22.21 4.12
N TYR A 301 11.55 21.12 4.18
CA TYR A 301 10.48 20.87 3.21
C TYR A 301 9.44 22.00 3.18
N THR A 302 9.13 22.58 4.35
CA THR A 302 8.18 23.69 4.47
C THR A 302 8.67 24.95 3.75
N TYR A 303 9.98 25.20 3.69
CA TYR A 303 10.54 26.31 2.90
C TYR A 303 10.30 26.13 1.39
N HIS A 304 10.46 24.91 0.89
CA HIS A 304 10.19 24.56 -0.50
C HIS A 304 8.69 24.63 -0.84
N GLN A 305 7.81 24.26 0.09
CA GLN A 305 6.36 24.47 -0.04
C GLN A 305 5.95 25.96 -0.01
N LEU A 306 6.65 26.78 0.78
CA LEU A 306 6.46 28.23 0.79
C LEU A 306 6.83 28.85 -0.57
N LEU A 307 7.92 28.40 -1.20
CA LEU A 307 8.29 28.83 -2.56
C LEU A 307 7.21 28.44 -3.57
N ASP A 308 6.74 27.20 -3.54
CA ASP A 308 5.66 26.74 -4.43
C ASP A 308 4.36 27.53 -4.20
N ALA A 309 4.01 27.87 -2.95
CA ALA A 309 2.88 28.74 -2.64
C ALA A 309 3.05 30.16 -3.23
N LEU A 310 4.25 30.74 -3.17
CA LEU A 310 4.55 32.04 -3.81
C LEU A 310 4.40 31.96 -5.34
N HIS A 311 4.89 30.89 -5.96
CA HIS A 311 4.76 30.67 -7.41
C HIS A 311 3.27 30.59 -7.82
N ARG A 312 2.43 29.89 -7.05
CA ARG A 312 0.97 29.83 -7.27
C ARG A 312 0.30 31.20 -7.17
N LEU A 313 0.81 32.08 -6.30
CA LEU A 313 0.36 33.46 -6.15
C LEU A 313 0.91 34.40 -7.24
N GLY A 314 1.76 33.92 -8.15
CA GLY A 314 2.29 34.66 -9.29
C GLY A 314 3.70 35.23 -9.10
N PHE A 315 4.42 34.85 -8.04
CA PHE A 315 5.81 35.25 -7.81
C PHE A 315 6.74 34.08 -8.12
N GLU A 316 7.06 33.88 -9.41
CA GLU A 316 7.69 32.65 -9.92
C GLU A 316 9.23 32.68 -9.90
N SER A 317 9.82 33.87 -9.76
CA SER A 317 11.27 34.04 -9.68
C SER A 317 11.70 34.79 -8.41
N GLU A 318 12.97 34.61 -8.01
CA GLU A 318 13.57 35.39 -6.93
C GLU A 318 13.45 36.90 -7.18
N GLN A 319 13.49 37.33 -8.45
CA GLN A 319 13.33 38.73 -8.83
C GLN A 319 11.88 39.21 -8.62
N ASP A 320 10.87 38.42 -8.99
CA ASP A 320 9.46 38.78 -8.77
C ASP A 320 9.17 38.97 -7.27
N ILE A 321 9.74 38.09 -6.44
CA ILE A 321 9.64 38.12 -4.98
C ILE A 321 10.36 39.36 -4.43
N ALA A 322 11.55 39.68 -4.93
CA ALA A 322 12.29 40.88 -4.54
C ALA A 322 11.53 42.16 -4.90
N ASP A 323 11.00 42.25 -6.13
CA ASP A 323 10.22 43.39 -6.63
C ASP A 323 8.87 43.53 -5.91
N ALA A 324 8.40 42.47 -5.24
CA ALA A 324 7.23 42.49 -4.35
C ALA A 324 7.54 43.05 -2.95
N GLY A 325 8.80 43.38 -2.66
CA GLY A 325 9.23 43.85 -1.35
C GLY A 325 9.15 42.75 -0.28
N ILE A 326 9.41 41.49 -0.68
CA ILE A 326 9.39 40.32 0.19
C ILE A 326 10.83 39.86 0.44
N ARG A 327 11.20 39.61 1.71
CA ARG A 327 12.42 38.86 2.03
C ARG A 327 12.10 37.41 2.35
N LEU A 328 12.99 36.51 1.96
CA LEU A 328 12.92 35.09 2.30
C LEU A 328 14.12 34.70 3.16
N LEU A 329 13.87 34.02 4.27
CA LEU A 329 14.89 33.44 5.13
C LEU A 329 14.75 31.92 5.14
N HIS A 330 15.72 31.24 4.53
CA HIS A 330 15.81 29.79 4.60
C HIS A 330 16.59 29.40 5.87
N MET A 331 15.90 28.78 6.81
CA MET A 331 16.48 28.27 8.05
C MET A 331 16.88 26.80 7.85
N GLN A 332 18.08 26.51 7.33
CA GLN A 332 18.54 25.12 7.16
C GLN A 332 18.94 24.50 8.50
N MET A 333 19.26 25.33 9.51
CA MET A 333 19.46 24.92 10.90
C MET A 333 18.51 25.69 11.85
N PRO A 334 17.21 25.34 11.91
CA PRO A 334 16.19 26.12 12.63
C PRO A 334 16.29 26.08 14.16
N VAL A 335 17.10 25.18 14.73
CA VAL A 335 17.29 25.06 16.19
C VAL A 335 18.78 25.22 16.51
N SER A 336 19.07 25.95 17.59
CA SER A 336 20.41 26.39 18.00
C SER A 336 21.04 27.41 17.04
N PHE A 337 20.23 28.21 16.35
CA PHE A 337 20.72 29.28 15.47
C PHE A 337 21.20 30.52 16.24
N ASP A 338 22.02 31.33 15.56
CA ASP A 338 22.42 32.65 16.05
C ASP A 338 21.31 33.69 15.82
N GLY A 339 20.78 34.25 16.92
CA GLY A 339 19.75 35.28 16.90
C GLY A 339 20.10 36.52 16.07
N GLU A 340 21.39 36.84 15.87
CA GLU A 340 21.81 37.96 15.01
C GLU A 340 21.40 37.78 13.54
N VAL A 341 21.26 36.54 13.04
CA VAL A 341 20.74 36.30 11.68
C VAL A 341 19.30 36.84 11.57
N VAL A 342 18.45 36.50 12.54
CA VAL A 342 17.06 36.95 12.58
C VAL A 342 16.97 38.46 12.81
N ARG A 343 17.77 39.02 13.73
CA ARG A 343 17.81 40.47 13.98
C ARG A 343 18.22 41.26 12.74
N ARG A 344 19.23 40.79 12.00
CA ARG A 344 19.65 41.45 10.73
C ARG A 344 18.56 41.35 9.67
N PHE A 345 17.94 40.18 9.52
CA PHE A 345 16.83 39.96 8.59
C PHE A 345 15.63 40.88 8.87
N ALA A 346 15.31 41.08 10.16
CA ALA A 346 14.17 41.87 10.64
C ALA A 346 14.29 43.38 10.41
N ARG A 347 15.50 43.92 10.18
CA ARG A 347 15.71 45.37 10.06
C ARG A 347 14.90 45.96 8.91
N GLY A 348 14.05 46.94 9.23
CA GLY A 348 13.20 47.66 8.27
C GLY A 348 11.91 46.92 7.89
N LEU A 349 11.72 45.67 8.36
CA LEU A 349 10.47 44.95 8.13
C LEU A 349 9.37 45.47 9.04
N SER A 350 8.15 45.55 8.51
CA SER A 350 6.94 45.80 9.32
C SER A 350 6.44 44.50 9.94
N GLU A 351 6.64 43.38 9.24
CA GLU A 351 6.07 42.09 9.59
C GLU A 351 7.00 40.93 9.19
N ILE A 352 6.98 39.88 10.00
CA ILE A 352 7.57 38.57 9.72
C ILE A 352 6.48 37.51 9.84
N VAL A 353 6.37 36.63 8.84
CA VAL A 353 5.52 35.45 8.86
C VAL A 353 6.39 34.21 8.92
N VAL A 354 6.25 33.43 9.99
CA VAL A 354 6.94 32.15 10.19
C VAL A 354 6.04 31.02 9.71
N VAL A 355 6.52 30.23 8.77
CA VAL A 355 5.81 29.08 8.21
C VAL A 355 6.56 27.82 8.63
N GLU A 356 5.97 27.06 9.54
CA GLU A 356 6.56 25.84 10.09
C GLU A 356 5.50 24.79 10.39
N GLU A 357 5.90 23.52 10.38
CA GLU A 357 5.02 22.38 10.61
C GLU A 357 4.67 22.17 12.09
N LYS A 358 3.43 21.74 12.39
CA LYS A 358 3.00 21.33 13.74
C LYS A 358 3.19 22.41 14.80
N ASN A 359 4.25 22.30 15.62
CA ASN A 359 4.50 23.16 16.77
C ASN A 359 5.08 24.51 16.33
N PRO A 360 4.81 25.61 17.05
CA PRO A 360 5.40 26.92 16.77
C PRO A 360 6.86 27.02 17.28
N THR A 361 7.71 26.04 17.00
CA THR A 361 9.07 25.98 17.56
C THR A 361 9.95 27.11 17.02
N LEU A 362 10.05 27.25 15.70
CA LEU A 362 10.80 28.31 15.03
C LEU A 362 10.18 29.69 15.30
N GLU A 363 8.85 29.80 15.31
CA GLU A 363 8.11 31.03 15.60
C GLU A 363 8.49 31.57 16.99
N LEU A 364 8.52 30.70 18.00
CA LEU A 364 8.92 31.07 19.35
C LEU A 364 10.38 31.49 19.43
N LEU A 365 11.29 30.80 18.73
CA LEU A 365 12.71 31.16 18.69
C LEU A 365 12.96 32.49 17.95
N VAL A 366 12.23 32.76 16.87
CA VAL A 366 12.26 34.05 16.15
C VAL A 366 11.75 35.18 17.05
N LYS A 367 10.65 34.95 17.77
CA LYS A 367 10.11 35.91 18.75
C LYS A 367 11.12 36.20 19.85
N ASP A 368 11.75 35.18 20.42
CA ASP A 368 12.78 35.33 21.45
C ASP A 368 13.97 36.19 20.96
N ALA A 369 14.48 35.90 19.75
CA ALA A 369 15.58 36.65 19.15
C ALA A 369 15.28 38.16 19.00
N LEU A 370 14.01 38.53 18.77
CA LEU A 370 13.55 39.89 18.53
C LEU A 370 12.96 40.58 19.77
N TYR A 371 12.65 39.83 20.84
CA TYR A 371 11.86 40.34 21.96
C TYR A 371 12.50 41.57 22.63
N ASN A 372 13.82 41.57 22.79
CA ASN A 372 14.54 42.66 23.47
C ASN A 372 14.88 43.86 22.56
N LEU A 373 14.44 43.87 21.30
CA LEU A 373 14.62 45.03 20.43
C LEU A 373 13.56 46.11 20.70
N ALA A 374 13.99 47.37 20.73
CA ALA A 374 13.10 48.51 20.91
C ALA A 374 12.16 48.71 19.71
N ASP A 375 12.67 48.50 18.50
CA ASP A 375 11.93 48.47 17.26
C ASP A 375 11.98 47.06 16.68
N ARG A 376 10.81 46.43 16.54
CA ARG A 376 10.65 45.04 16.11
C ARG A 376 9.41 44.87 15.25
N PRO A 377 9.47 44.07 14.17
CA PRO A 377 8.30 43.77 13.36
C PRO A 377 7.26 42.97 14.15
N ALA A 378 6.02 42.97 13.67
CA ALA A 378 5.04 41.98 14.10
C ALA A 378 5.50 40.58 13.64
N VAL A 379 5.52 39.60 14.54
CA VAL A 379 5.84 38.20 14.19
C VAL A 379 4.57 37.36 14.26
N LEU A 380 4.13 36.89 13.10
CA LEU A 380 2.99 36.01 12.90
C LEU A 380 3.48 34.61 12.51
N GLY A 381 2.64 33.60 12.75
CA GLY A 381 2.91 32.24 12.30
C GLY A 381 1.64 31.40 12.37
N LYS A 382 1.43 30.66 13.45
CA LYS A 382 0.22 29.84 13.62
C LYS A 382 -1.06 30.66 13.73
N ARG A 383 -0.99 31.80 14.42
CA ARG A 383 -2.16 32.59 14.78
C ARG A 383 -1.98 34.06 14.47
N HIS A 384 -3.11 34.70 14.15
CA HIS A 384 -3.25 36.14 14.18
C HIS A 384 -3.24 36.67 15.63
N PRO A 385 -2.99 37.98 15.83
CA PRO A 385 -3.15 38.62 17.13
C PRO A 385 -4.58 38.53 17.69
N ASP A 386 -5.58 38.36 16.82
CA ASP A 386 -7.00 38.17 17.19
C ASP A 386 -7.36 36.71 17.54
N GLY A 387 -6.39 35.79 17.46
CA GLY A 387 -6.56 34.37 17.79
C GLY A 387 -7.00 33.47 16.64
N ARG A 388 -7.37 34.03 15.46
CA ARG A 388 -7.68 33.24 14.26
C ARG A 388 -6.45 32.45 13.80
N VAL A 389 -6.67 31.28 13.20
CA VAL A 389 -5.60 30.45 12.63
C VAL A 389 -5.14 31.09 11.32
N LEU A 390 -3.83 31.33 11.20
CA LEU A 390 -3.18 31.80 9.97
C LEU A 390 -2.53 30.63 9.22
N MET A 391 -1.70 29.85 9.93
CA MET A 391 -1.09 28.62 9.42
C MET A 391 -1.57 27.42 10.23
N LYS A 392 -1.93 26.33 9.57
CA LYS A 392 -2.49 25.14 10.25
C LYS A 392 -1.44 24.48 11.18
N GLU A 393 -1.94 23.93 12.28
CA GLU A 393 -1.14 23.09 13.21
C GLU A 393 -1.36 21.59 12.94
N THR A 394 -2.37 21.26 12.11
CA THR A 394 -2.80 19.89 11.81
C THR A 394 -2.38 19.47 10.39
N SER A 395 -2.24 18.16 10.17
CA SER A 395 -1.73 17.58 8.92
C SER A 395 -0.33 18.09 8.52
N ILE A 396 0.04 17.90 7.25
CA ILE A 396 1.22 18.46 6.60
C ILE A 396 0.94 19.89 6.09
N LEU A 397 1.92 20.80 6.16
CA LEU A 397 1.86 22.11 5.51
C LEU A 397 2.50 22.03 4.12
N ASP A 398 1.69 21.57 3.16
CA ASP A 398 1.97 21.73 1.75
C ASP A 398 1.58 23.13 1.24
N ALA A 399 1.91 23.42 -0.02
CA ALA A 399 1.61 24.70 -0.64
C ALA A 399 0.11 25.03 -0.60
N ASP A 400 -0.76 24.05 -0.82
CA ASP A 400 -2.21 24.21 -0.75
C ASP A 400 -2.67 24.64 0.67
N ALA A 401 -2.04 24.12 1.73
CA ALA A 401 -2.31 24.55 3.10
C ALA A 401 -1.73 25.93 3.45
N ILE A 402 -0.70 26.40 2.75
CA ILE A 402 0.01 27.68 3.01
C ILE A 402 -0.61 28.85 2.24
N VAL A 403 -1.07 28.61 1.00
CA VAL A 403 -1.48 29.64 0.03
C VAL A 403 -2.51 30.62 0.58
N ASP A 404 -3.54 30.14 1.30
CA ASP A 404 -4.61 31.01 1.81
C ASP A 404 -4.09 32.00 2.85
N GLY A 405 -3.35 31.51 3.85
CA GLY A 405 -2.77 32.34 4.90
C GLY A 405 -1.75 33.32 4.33
N LEU A 406 -0.93 32.87 3.37
CA LEU A 406 0.03 33.73 2.68
C LEU A 406 -0.67 34.81 1.85
N ARG A 407 -1.74 34.44 1.13
CA ARG A 407 -2.55 35.40 0.35
C ARG A 407 -3.13 36.49 1.22
N GLU A 408 -3.72 36.13 2.37
CA GLU A 408 -4.28 37.10 3.31
C GLU A 408 -3.24 38.15 3.73
N ARG A 409 -1.99 37.73 3.99
CA ARG A 409 -0.93 38.66 4.40
C ARG A 409 -0.41 39.50 3.24
N LEU A 410 -0.17 38.90 2.08
CA LEU A 410 0.39 39.62 0.93
C LEU A 410 -0.61 40.58 0.28
N ALA A 411 -1.91 40.26 0.30
CA ALA A 411 -2.96 41.12 -0.27
C ALA A 411 -3.05 42.51 0.38
N VAL A 412 -2.49 42.69 1.59
CA VAL A 412 -2.39 44.00 2.26
C VAL A 412 -1.68 45.04 1.37
N ARG A 413 -0.72 44.63 0.53
CA ARG A 413 -0.01 45.52 -0.40
C ARG A 413 0.07 45.04 -1.84
N LEU A 414 -0.27 43.78 -2.11
CA LEU A 414 0.00 43.12 -3.39
C LEU A 414 -1.23 42.48 -4.03
N ASP A 415 -2.46 42.80 -3.57
CA ASP A 415 -3.69 42.16 -4.05
C ASP A 415 -3.85 42.26 -5.58
N ASP A 416 -3.45 43.39 -6.17
CA ASP A 416 -3.50 43.66 -7.60
C ASP A 416 -2.43 42.93 -8.42
N ARG A 417 -1.31 42.55 -7.78
CA ARG A 417 -0.19 41.83 -8.41
C ARG A 417 -0.32 40.32 -8.34
N MET A 418 -1.18 39.82 -7.45
CA MET A 418 -1.32 38.39 -7.21
C MET A 418 -2.19 37.72 -8.26
N ARG A 419 -1.76 36.55 -8.75
CA ARG A 419 -2.57 35.68 -9.61
C ARG A 419 -3.87 35.36 -8.88
N ARG A 420 -5.02 35.48 -9.55
CA ARG A 420 -6.29 34.99 -8.99
C ARG A 420 -6.26 33.47 -8.98
N LEU A 421 -6.47 32.89 -7.80
CA LEU A 421 -6.66 31.45 -7.70
C LEU A 421 -8.05 31.11 -8.20
N ALA A 422 -8.19 29.96 -8.85
CA ALA A 422 -9.49 29.43 -9.17
C ALA A 422 -10.27 29.24 -7.84
N PRO A 423 -11.57 29.55 -7.80
CA PRO A 423 -12.38 29.22 -6.64
C PRO A 423 -12.33 27.70 -6.41
N PRO A 424 -12.35 27.23 -5.14
CA PRO A 424 -12.43 25.80 -4.85
C PRO A 424 -13.58 25.18 -5.63
N ARG A 425 -13.31 24.09 -6.35
CA ARG A 425 -14.38 23.42 -7.09
C ARG A 425 -15.46 22.95 -6.12
N GLU A 426 -16.72 23.25 -6.44
CA GLU A 426 -17.85 22.65 -5.75
C GLU A 426 -17.72 21.13 -5.92
N ARG A 427 -17.64 20.40 -4.79
CA ARG A 427 -17.53 18.95 -4.82
C ARG A 427 -18.80 18.42 -5.47
N VAL A 428 -18.70 17.98 -6.71
CA VAL A 428 -19.79 17.24 -7.34
C VAL A 428 -19.79 15.88 -6.65
N LEU A 429 -20.70 15.72 -5.68
CA LEU A 429 -21.03 14.43 -5.07
C LEU A 429 -21.74 13.57 -6.13
N ILE A 430 -21.03 13.18 -7.19
CA ILE A 430 -21.38 11.98 -7.92
C ILE A 430 -21.00 10.86 -6.94
N PRO A 431 -21.98 10.13 -6.37
CA PRO A 431 -21.68 9.03 -5.46
C PRO A 431 -20.94 7.98 -6.27
N VAL A 432 -19.61 7.96 -6.18
CA VAL A 432 -18.88 6.76 -6.56
C VAL A 432 -19.31 5.73 -5.53
N THR A 433 -19.96 4.68 -6.02
CA THR A 433 -20.30 3.40 -5.37
C THR A 433 -19.62 3.13 -4.03
N ASP A 434 -20.27 2.38 -3.13
CA ASP A 434 -19.80 1.90 -1.81
C ASP A 434 -18.42 1.14 -1.80
N VAL A 435 -17.70 1.12 -2.91
CA VAL A 435 -16.47 0.39 -3.17
C VAL A 435 -15.24 1.33 -3.12
N ALA A 436 -14.59 1.41 -1.96
CA ALA A 436 -13.33 2.13 -1.77
C ALA A 436 -12.10 1.21 -1.73
N ARG A 437 -10.93 1.73 -2.14
CA ARG A 437 -9.63 1.06 -1.98
C ARG A 437 -9.11 1.23 -0.55
N ALA A 438 -9.44 0.27 0.32
CA ALA A 438 -8.87 0.20 1.68
C ALA A 438 -7.62 -0.72 1.73
N PRO A 439 -6.65 -0.44 2.62
CA PRO A 439 -5.56 -1.37 2.91
C PRO A 439 -6.08 -2.77 3.26
N TYR A 440 -5.53 -3.80 2.63
CA TYR A 440 -6.01 -5.17 2.79
C TYR A 440 -4.87 -6.19 2.87
N PHE A 441 -5.18 -7.41 3.33
CA PHE A 441 -4.21 -8.50 3.41
C PHE A 441 -3.83 -9.03 2.03
N CYS A 442 -2.55 -9.41 1.87
CA CYS A 442 -2.06 -10.05 0.64
C CYS A 442 -2.78 -11.39 0.39
N SER A 443 -2.85 -11.84 -0.88
CA SER A 443 -3.34 -13.18 -1.22
C SER A 443 -2.62 -14.28 -0.43
N GLY A 444 -3.37 -15.09 0.32
CA GLY A 444 -2.83 -16.15 1.18
C GLY A 444 -2.10 -15.67 2.43
N CYS A 445 -2.35 -14.44 2.90
CA CYS A 445 -1.72 -13.90 4.10
C CYS A 445 -2.08 -14.73 5.35
N PRO A 446 -1.10 -15.05 6.23
CA PRO A 446 -1.39 -15.73 7.51
C PRO A 446 -2.40 -14.97 8.38
N HIS A 447 -2.44 -13.63 8.28
CA HIS A 447 -3.32 -12.79 9.08
C HIS A 447 -4.80 -12.92 8.71
N ASN A 448 -5.13 -13.48 7.55
CA ASN A 448 -6.52 -13.84 7.20
C ASN A 448 -7.15 -14.80 8.20
N ARG A 449 -6.32 -15.64 8.84
CA ARG A 449 -6.73 -16.57 9.88
C ARG A 449 -6.30 -16.11 11.26
N SER A 450 -5.06 -15.66 11.41
CA SER A 450 -4.44 -15.41 12.71
C SER A 450 -5.12 -14.29 13.51
N THR A 451 -5.84 -13.39 12.84
CA THR A 451 -6.56 -12.29 13.48
C THR A 451 -7.93 -12.68 14.04
N ARG A 452 -8.50 -13.83 13.62
CA ARG A 452 -9.78 -14.33 14.15
C ARG A 452 -9.70 -14.65 15.64
N THR A 453 -10.78 -14.37 16.35
CA THR A 453 -10.92 -14.59 17.80
C THR A 453 -12.24 -15.29 18.12
N PRO A 454 -12.37 -15.89 19.32
CA PRO A 454 -13.67 -16.39 19.80
C PRO A 454 -14.69 -15.25 19.90
N ASP A 455 -15.97 -15.57 19.72
CA ASP A 455 -17.06 -14.59 19.75
C ASP A 455 -17.12 -13.84 21.08
N GLY A 456 -17.30 -12.51 21.03
CA GLY A 456 -17.41 -11.65 22.22
C GLY A 456 -16.10 -11.44 23.01
N SER A 457 -14.96 -11.89 22.47
CA SER A 457 -13.64 -11.68 23.09
C SER A 457 -13.22 -10.21 23.05
N LEU A 458 -12.58 -9.72 24.12
CA LEU A 458 -11.92 -8.41 24.15
C LEU A 458 -10.49 -8.53 23.60
N VAL A 459 -10.13 -7.69 22.63
CA VAL A 459 -8.91 -7.86 21.82
C VAL A 459 -8.13 -6.56 21.69
N GLY A 460 -6.82 -6.62 21.93
CA GLY A 460 -5.87 -5.57 21.59
C GLY A 460 -5.35 -5.74 20.17
N ALA A 461 -5.40 -4.66 19.38
CA ALA A 461 -4.61 -4.57 18.16
C ALA A 461 -3.14 -4.35 18.52
N GLY A 462 -2.23 -4.84 17.67
CA GLY A 462 -0.80 -4.54 17.75
C GLY A 462 -0.35 -3.79 16.51
N ILE A 463 0.91 -3.33 16.50
CA ILE A 463 1.51 -2.68 15.33
C ILE A 463 2.06 -3.74 14.37
N GLY A 464 1.61 -3.71 13.11
CA GLY A 464 2.10 -4.57 12.03
C GLY A 464 1.03 -4.79 10.96
N CYS A 465 1.27 -5.71 10.01
CA CYS A 465 0.27 -5.99 8.96
C CYS A 465 -1.11 -6.32 9.55
N HIS A 466 -1.15 -7.01 10.69
CA HIS A 466 -2.37 -7.41 11.39
C HIS A 466 -3.19 -6.21 11.91
N THR A 467 -2.64 -5.01 12.03
CA THR A 467 -3.40 -3.78 12.35
C THR A 467 -4.46 -3.47 11.31
N MET A 468 -4.26 -3.85 10.03
CA MET A 468 -5.22 -3.60 8.95
C MET A 468 -6.59 -4.25 9.19
N VAL A 469 -6.68 -5.19 10.13
CA VAL A 469 -7.97 -5.76 10.54
C VAL A 469 -8.93 -4.68 11.07
N LEU A 470 -8.42 -3.57 11.61
CA LEU A 470 -9.20 -2.39 12.03
C LEU A 470 -9.92 -1.66 10.87
N LEU A 471 -9.55 -1.97 9.63
CA LEU A 471 -10.10 -1.37 8.41
C LEU A 471 -10.96 -2.35 7.61
N MET A 472 -11.22 -3.54 8.15
CA MET A 472 -12.03 -4.60 7.52
C MET A 472 -13.42 -4.69 8.16
N ASP A 473 -14.31 -5.48 7.56
CA ASP A 473 -15.67 -5.70 8.05
C ASP A 473 -15.69 -6.23 9.50
N ASP A 474 -16.61 -5.71 10.32
CA ASP A 474 -16.71 -5.96 11.78
C ASP A 474 -16.95 -7.43 12.14
N ASP A 475 -17.48 -8.23 11.21
CA ASP A 475 -17.86 -9.64 11.41
C ASP A 475 -16.67 -10.57 11.68
N ARG A 476 -15.44 -10.06 11.52
CA ARG A 476 -14.19 -10.80 11.73
C ARG A 476 -13.48 -10.44 13.03
N LEU A 477 -14.01 -9.47 13.78
CA LEU A 477 -13.34 -8.86 14.91
C LEU A 477 -13.96 -9.30 16.24
N GLY A 478 -13.12 -9.49 17.26
CA GLY A 478 -13.59 -9.38 18.64
C GLY A 478 -13.93 -7.92 18.97
N ASP A 479 -14.34 -7.67 20.21
CA ASP A 479 -14.48 -6.32 20.74
C ASP A 479 -13.08 -5.69 20.86
N ILE A 480 -12.72 -4.79 19.94
CA ILE A 480 -11.36 -4.24 19.89
C ILE A 480 -11.22 -3.05 20.84
N SER A 481 -10.29 -3.15 21.79
CA SER A 481 -10.02 -2.07 22.75
C SER A 481 -9.22 -0.91 22.15
N GLY A 482 -8.48 -1.14 21.06
CA GLY A 482 -7.61 -0.17 20.39
C GLY A 482 -6.18 -0.69 20.17
N ILE A 483 -5.27 0.23 19.84
CA ILE A 483 -3.84 -0.01 19.60
C ILE A 483 -2.99 0.85 20.56
N THR A 484 -1.77 0.40 20.88
CA THR A 484 -0.81 1.11 21.72
C THR A 484 0.56 1.22 21.04
N ALA A 485 1.53 1.88 21.68
CA ALA A 485 2.89 2.02 21.19
C ALA A 485 3.61 0.67 21.06
N MET A 486 4.56 0.58 20.11
CA MET A 486 5.32 -0.63 19.81
C MET A 486 6.12 -1.09 21.04
N GLY A 487 5.93 -2.34 21.43
CA GLY A 487 6.51 -2.93 22.63
C GLY A 487 5.66 -2.75 23.89
N GLY A 488 4.59 -1.95 23.85
CA GLY A 488 3.63 -1.78 24.94
C GLY A 488 2.39 -2.67 24.80
N GLU A 489 2.25 -3.41 23.69
CA GLU A 489 1.11 -4.27 23.42
C GLU A 489 0.81 -5.22 24.58
N GLY A 490 -0.43 -5.20 25.08
CA GLY A 490 -0.92 -6.04 26.17
C GLY A 490 -0.80 -5.40 27.55
N ALA A 491 0.14 -4.47 27.74
CA ALA A 491 0.34 -3.80 29.02
C ALA A 491 -0.85 -2.89 29.41
N GLN A 492 -1.63 -2.39 28.43
CA GLN A 492 -2.86 -1.66 28.71
C GLN A 492 -3.86 -2.49 29.53
N TRP A 493 -3.84 -3.81 29.39
CA TRP A 493 -4.70 -4.70 30.17
C TRP A 493 -4.42 -4.64 31.66
N ILE A 494 -3.16 -4.41 32.06
CA ILE A 494 -2.77 -4.24 33.46
C ILE A 494 -3.53 -3.06 34.10
N GLY A 495 -3.70 -1.98 33.34
CA GLY A 495 -4.47 -0.80 33.77
C GLY A 495 -5.98 -0.97 33.64
N MET A 496 -6.46 -1.81 32.71
CA MET A 496 -7.90 -2.00 32.46
C MET A 496 -8.54 -3.06 33.37
N SER A 497 -7.86 -4.18 33.60
CA SER A 497 -8.44 -5.37 34.25
C SER A 497 -9.06 -5.12 35.63
N PRO A 498 -8.58 -4.18 36.47
CA PRO A 498 -9.22 -3.91 37.76
C PRO A 498 -10.57 -3.18 37.66
N PHE A 499 -10.92 -2.64 36.49
CA PHE A 499 -12.07 -1.74 36.30
C PHE A 499 -13.13 -2.25 35.32
N VAL A 500 -13.00 -3.49 34.83
CA VAL A 500 -13.95 -4.11 33.90
C VAL A 500 -14.36 -5.50 34.38
N ASP A 501 -15.59 -5.92 34.08
CA ASP A 501 -16.09 -7.27 34.40
C ASP A 501 -15.49 -8.36 33.49
N ARG A 502 -14.88 -7.96 32.36
CA ARG A 502 -14.17 -8.87 31.46
C ARG A 502 -13.01 -9.52 32.20
N THR A 503 -12.92 -10.84 32.15
CA THR A 503 -11.91 -11.59 32.92
C THR A 503 -10.65 -11.95 32.12
N HIS A 504 -10.65 -11.71 30.81
CA HIS A 504 -9.59 -12.14 29.90
C HIS A 504 -9.45 -11.17 28.72
N PHE A 505 -8.24 -11.07 28.20
CA PHE A 505 -7.85 -10.20 27.08
C PHE A 505 -6.97 -10.97 26.08
N PHE A 506 -7.20 -10.80 24.78
CA PHE A 506 -6.31 -11.30 23.73
C PHE A 506 -5.49 -10.16 23.14
N GLN A 507 -4.16 -10.31 23.07
CA GLN A 507 -3.29 -9.30 22.46
C GLN A 507 -2.64 -9.86 21.19
N ASN A 508 -2.90 -9.26 20.03
CA ASN A 508 -2.13 -9.57 18.82
C ASN A 508 -0.72 -8.95 18.93
N LEU A 509 0.31 -9.74 18.67
CA LEU A 509 1.71 -9.31 18.74
C LEU A 509 2.50 -9.89 17.57
N GLY A 510 3.12 -9.06 16.74
CA GLY A 510 4.02 -9.52 15.69
C GLY A 510 5.36 -10.00 16.26
N ASP A 511 6.05 -10.92 15.56
CA ASP A 511 7.40 -11.37 15.91
C ASP A 511 8.43 -10.23 15.91
N GLY A 512 8.38 -9.32 14.92
CA GLY A 512 9.21 -8.11 14.91
C GLY A 512 9.04 -7.26 16.17
N THR A 513 7.80 -7.05 16.63
CA THR A 513 7.51 -6.31 17.85
C THR A 513 7.91 -7.07 19.11
N PHE A 514 7.75 -8.39 19.12
CA PHE A 514 8.20 -9.24 20.22
C PHE A 514 9.70 -9.08 20.49
N PHE A 515 10.54 -9.14 19.44
CA PHE A 515 11.99 -8.95 19.56
C PHE A 515 12.39 -7.50 19.81
N HIS A 516 11.61 -6.53 19.31
CA HIS A 516 11.87 -5.11 19.56
C HIS A 516 11.75 -4.76 21.04
N SER A 517 10.60 -5.08 21.66
CA SER A 517 10.33 -4.81 23.07
C SER A 517 9.12 -5.54 23.66
N GLY A 518 8.31 -6.22 22.85
CA GLY A 518 7.10 -6.91 23.32
C GLY A 518 7.38 -8.04 24.32
N GLN A 519 8.58 -8.62 24.32
CA GLN A 519 9.00 -9.56 25.37
C GLN A 519 8.92 -8.95 26.78
N LEU A 520 9.21 -7.65 26.93
CA LEU A 520 9.11 -6.94 28.22
C LEU A 520 7.65 -6.74 28.63
N ALA A 521 6.74 -6.49 27.69
CA ALA A 521 5.31 -6.39 27.97
C ALA A 521 4.74 -7.72 28.51
N ILE A 522 5.19 -8.86 27.94
CA ILE A 522 4.81 -10.19 28.45
C ILE A 522 5.32 -10.38 29.88
N GLN A 523 6.59 -10.05 30.15
CA GLN A 523 7.15 -10.14 31.52
C GLN A 523 6.39 -9.24 32.50
N ALA A 524 6.04 -8.01 32.10
CA ALA A 524 5.26 -7.10 32.93
C ALA A 524 3.86 -7.66 33.23
N ALA A 525 3.19 -8.27 32.25
CA ALA A 525 1.90 -8.93 32.45
C ALA A 525 2.00 -10.14 33.40
N VAL A 526 3.09 -10.93 33.32
CA VAL A 526 3.36 -12.03 34.25
C VAL A 526 3.54 -11.48 35.67
N ALA A 527 4.35 -10.43 35.82
CA ALA A 527 4.59 -9.78 37.11
C ALA A 527 3.31 -9.17 37.72
N ALA A 528 2.43 -8.63 36.88
CA ALA A 528 1.14 -8.08 37.30
C ALA A 528 0.10 -9.15 37.65
N GLY A 529 0.32 -10.42 37.29
CA GLY A 529 -0.59 -11.52 37.57
C GLY A 529 -1.95 -11.42 36.85
N VAL A 530 -2.00 -10.75 35.70
CA VAL A 530 -3.24 -10.57 34.92
C VAL A 530 -3.52 -11.76 33.99
N ASN A 531 -4.79 -11.99 33.67
CA ASN A 531 -5.21 -13.03 32.74
C ASN A 531 -5.24 -12.49 31.31
N ILE A 532 -4.28 -12.90 30.48
CA ILE A 532 -4.12 -12.42 29.11
C ILE A 532 -3.51 -13.52 28.24
N THR A 533 -3.98 -13.63 27.00
CA THR A 533 -3.35 -14.48 25.98
C THR A 533 -2.69 -13.62 24.92
N TYR A 534 -1.37 -13.69 24.81
CA TYR A 534 -0.63 -13.09 23.71
C TYR A 534 -0.67 -14.00 22.49
N LYS A 535 -1.12 -13.45 21.36
CA LYS A 535 -1.11 -14.11 20.05
C LYS A 535 0.14 -13.66 19.31
N LEU A 536 1.22 -14.41 19.46
CA LEU A 536 2.48 -14.18 18.77
C LEU A 536 2.37 -14.65 17.31
N LEU A 537 2.22 -13.70 16.40
CA LEU A 537 2.03 -13.93 14.96
C LEU A 537 3.39 -14.05 14.28
N TYR A 538 3.99 -15.24 14.35
CA TYR A 538 5.33 -15.51 13.83
C TYR A 538 5.28 -15.79 12.32
N ASN A 539 5.85 -14.86 11.53
CA ASN A 539 5.87 -14.96 10.07
C ASN A 539 7.29 -14.89 9.48
N GLY A 540 8.30 -14.69 10.33
CA GLY A 540 9.73 -14.69 10.02
C GLY A 540 10.18 -13.48 9.23
N THR A 541 9.38 -12.42 9.10
CA THR A 541 9.70 -11.29 8.22
C THR A 541 8.97 -10.01 8.63
N VAL A 542 9.68 -8.90 8.79
CA VAL A 542 9.10 -7.56 8.94
C VAL A 542 8.54 -7.10 7.60
N ALA A 543 7.30 -7.50 7.35
CA ALA A 543 6.69 -7.44 6.04
C ALA A 543 6.41 -6.00 5.58
N MET A 544 5.82 -5.15 6.44
CA MET A 544 5.40 -3.79 6.05
C MET A 544 6.55 -2.91 5.53
N THR A 545 7.77 -3.13 6.00
CA THR A 545 8.96 -2.34 5.64
C THR A 545 9.77 -2.92 4.48
N GLY A 546 9.19 -3.84 3.70
CA GLY A 546 9.82 -4.37 2.48
C GLY A 546 10.40 -5.78 2.60
N GLY A 547 10.10 -6.51 3.68
CA GLY A 547 10.47 -7.92 3.81
C GLY A 547 11.81 -8.15 4.49
N GLN A 548 12.09 -7.40 5.55
CA GLN A 548 13.36 -7.43 6.30
C GLN A 548 13.34 -8.56 7.33
N ASP A 549 14.49 -9.13 7.69
CA ASP A 549 14.57 -10.06 8.81
C ASP A 549 14.42 -9.28 10.13
N ALA A 550 13.68 -9.84 11.10
CA ALA A 550 13.58 -9.22 12.41
C ALA A 550 14.93 -9.31 13.15
N VAL A 551 15.46 -8.17 13.59
CA VAL A 551 16.75 -8.12 14.30
C VAL A 551 16.64 -8.87 15.61
N GLY A 552 17.60 -9.77 15.87
CA GLY A 552 17.59 -10.61 17.07
C GLY A 552 16.60 -11.78 17.03
N ALA A 553 15.95 -12.02 15.89
CA ALA A 553 14.99 -13.11 15.78
C ALA A 553 15.63 -14.49 15.97
N VAL A 554 14.94 -15.33 16.75
CA VAL A 554 15.27 -16.75 16.94
C VAL A 554 14.12 -17.63 16.44
N ALA A 555 14.38 -18.93 16.28
CA ALA A 555 13.35 -19.87 15.90
C ALA A 555 12.36 -20.14 17.04
N VAL A 556 11.16 -20.61 16.68
CA VAL A 556 10.06 -20.82 17.63
C VAL A 556 10.43 -21.65 18.87
N PRO A 557 11.22 -22.75 18.78
CA PRO A 557 11.61 -23.52 19.98
C PRO A 557 12.34 -22.68 21.03
N GLN A 558 13.26 -21.80 20.61
CA GLN A 558 13.97 -20.90 21.51
C GLN A 558 13.04 -19.86 22.14
N ILE A 559 12.06 -19.36 21.39
CA ILE A 559 11.02 -18.46 21.92
C ILE A 559 10.23 -19.17 23.03
N VAL A 560 9.80 -20.42 22.79
CA VAL A 560 9.07 -21.22 23.78
C VAL A 560 9.90 -21.38 25.05
N THR A 561 11.17 -21.75 24.94
CA THR A 561 12.07 -21.89 26.10
C THR A 561 12.16 -20.58 26.89
N ALA A 562 12.33 -19.44 26.22
CA ALA A 562 12.41 -18.13 26.88
C ALA A 562 11.09 -17.76 27.57
N LEU A 563 9.95 -17.94 26.91
CA LEU A 563 8.63 -17.63 27.48
C LEU A 563 8.33 -18.45 28.74
N LEU A 564 8.59 -19.76 28.69
CA LEU A 564 8.42 -20.63 29.86
C LEU A 564 9.34 -20.23 31.01
N ALA A 565 10.60 -19.88 30.72
CA ALA A 565 11.54 -19.39 31.72
C ALA A 565 11.10 -18.06 32.36
N HIS A 566 10.38 -17.22 31.62
CA HIS A 566 9.79 -15.97 32.13
C HIS A 566 8.49 -16.14 32.92
N GLY A 567 8.00 -17.38 33.10
CA GLY A 567 6.82 -17.65 33.92
C GLY A 567 5.49 -17.59 33.16
N VAL A 568 5.51 -17.68 31.83
CA VAL A 568 4.28 -17.90 31.04
C VAL A 568 3.65 -19.23 31.46
N ALA A 569 2.36 -19.21 31.78
CA ALA A 569 1.63 -20.35 32.34
C ALA A 569 1.45 -21.49 31.33
N ASP A 570 1.27 -21.17 30.04
CA ASP A 570 1.17 -22.15 28.97
C ASP A 570 1.49 -21.54 27.60
N VAL A 571 2.04 -22.37 26.70
CA VAL A 571 2.35 -22.02 25.31
C VAL A 571 1.76 -23.08 24.37
N LEU A 572 1.06 -22.63 23.32
CA LEU A 572 0.51 -23.49 22.28
C LEU A 572 0.94 -22.97 20.91
N ILE A 573 1.39 -23.88 20.04
CA ILE A 573 1.80 -23.55 18.67
C ILE A 573 0.71 -23.99 17.69
N THR A 574 0.35 -23.11 16.77
CA THR A 574 -0.46 -23.42 15.60
C THR A 574 0.35 -23.22 14.32
N THR A 575 0.25 -24.15 13.38
CA THR A 575 1.00 -24.11 12.11
C THR A 575 0.24 -24.82 10.99
N GLU A 576 0.51 -24.46 9.74
CA GLU A 576 0.07 -25.20 8.55
C GLU A 576 0.84 -26.52 8.33
N ASP A 577 2.02 -26.66 8.91
CA ASP A 577 2.86 -27.86 8.76
C ASP A 577 3.39 -28.32 10.11
N ARG A 578 2.64 -29.24 10.73
CA ARG A 578 2.99 -29.86 12.01
C ARG A 578 4.27 -30.69 11.94
N SER A 579 4.66 -31.15 10.74
CA SER A 579 5.85 -31.97 10.59
C SER A 579 7.14 -31.22 10.92
N ARG A 580 7.11 -29.88 10.85
CA ARG A 580 8.21 -28.98 11.27
C ARG A 580 8.65 -29.19 12.73
N TYR A 581 7.78 -29.74 13.56
CA TYR A 581 8.02 -29.96 14.99
C TYR A 581 8.14 -31.44 15.36
N ASN A 582 8.12 -32.37 14.39
CA ASN A 582 8.31 -33.79 14.67
C ASN A 582 9.73 -34.03 15.22
N GLY A 583 9.83 -34.54 16.45
CA GLY A 583 11.11 -34.81 17.10
C GLY A 583 11.83 -33.57 17.63
N VAL A 584 11.17 -32.41 17.65
CA VAL A 584 11.69 -31.18 18.27
C VAL A 584 11.23 -31.14 19.73
N ASP A 585 12.17 -31.03 20.67
CA ASP A 585 11.84 -30.81 22.09
C ASP A 585 11.44 -29.35 22.32
N LEU A 586 10.18 -29.14 22.72
CA LEU A 586 9.61 -27.84 23.04
C LEU A 586 9.51 -27.60 24.55
N GLY A 587 9.92 -28.56 25.38
CA GLY A 587 9.81 -28.49 26.82
C GLY A 587 8.38 -28.67 27.35
N SER A 588 8.23 -28.43 28.67
CA SER A 588 6.94 -28.48 29.37
C SER A 588 6.83 -27.30 30.33
N GLY A 589 5.66 -26.65 30.32
CA GLY A 589 5.32 -25.58 31.24
C GLY A 589 4.52 -26.07 32.45
N PRO A 590 4.03 -25.14 33.30
CA PRO A 590 3.21 -25.46 34.47
C PRO A 590 1.95 -26.27 34.16
N ASN A 591 1.41 -26.14 32.95
CA ASN A 591 0.17 -26.82 32.52
C ASN A 591 0.42 -28.02 31.58
N GLY A 592 1.66 -28.51 31.49
CA GLY A 592 2.03 -29.71 30.72
C GLY A 592 2.92 -29.42 29.50
N PRO A 593 3.04 -30.39 28.58
CA PRO A 593 3.90 -30.24 27.39
C PRO A 593 3.32 -29.23 26.40
N VAL A 594 4.21 -28.51 25.71
CA VAL A 594 3.82 -27.55 24.67
C VAL A 594 3.20 -28.29 23.49
N LEU A 595 1.96 -27.91 23.15
CA LEU A 595 1.18 -28.58 22.12
C LEU A 595 1.34 -27.91 20.76
N VAL A 596 1.44 -28.72 19.70
CA VAL A 596 1.47 -28.26 18.30
C VAL A 596 0.22 -28.72 17.57
N TRP A 597 -0.64 -27.77 17.25
CA TRP A 597 -1.91 -28.00 16.54
C TRP A 597 -1.84 -27.50 15.11
N ASP A 598 -2.75 -28.03 14.29
CA ASP A 598 -3.00 -27.48 12.97
C ASP A 598 -3.65 -26.10 13.11
N ARG A 599 -3.25 -25.15 12.27
CA ARG A 599 -3.80 -23.77 12.26
C ARG A 599 -5.32 -23.70 12.14
N THR A 600 -5.98 -24.72 11.58
CA THR A 600 -7.45 -24.78 11.51
C THR A 600 -8.12 -24.76 12.90
N ARG A 601 -7.41 -25.15 13.96
CA ARG A 601 -7.90 -25.18 15.35
C ARG A 601 -7.54 -23.92 16.15
N LEU A 602 -7.28 -22.79 15.48
CA LEU A 602 -6.85 -21.54 16.13
C LEU A 602 -7.85 -21.02 17.17
N VAL A 603 -9.15 -21.05 16.90
CA VAL A 603 -10.18 -20.56 17.86
C VAL A 603 -10.24 -21.47 19.09
N GLU A 604 -10.25 -22.78 18.88
CA GLU A 604 -10.20 -23.77 19.97
C GLU A 604 -8.94 -23.61 20.85
N ALA A 605 -7.79 -23.32 20.22
CA ALA A 605 -6.56 -23.02 20.94
C ALA A 605 -6.67 -21.76 21.81
N GLN A 606 -7.30 -20.71 21.28
CA GLN A 606 -7.55 -19.46 22.02
C GLN A 606 -8.47 -19.70 23.23
N GLU A 607 -9.57 -20.43 23.06
CA GLU A 607 -10.51 -20.77 24.14
C GLU A 607 -9.82 -21.59 25.24
N ARG A 608 -9.01 -22.59 24.86
CA ARG A 608 -8.23 -23.39 25.81
C ARG A 608 -7.27 -22.51 26.61
N LEU A 609 -6.52 -21.62 25.95
CA LEU A 609 -5.55 -20.76 26.62
C LEU A 609 -6.23 -19.70 27.49
N ALA A 610 -7.39 -19.18 27.10
CA ALA A 610 -8.15 -18.21 27.88
C ALA A 610 -8.75 -18.80 29.17
N ALA A 611 -8.99 -20.12 29.21
CA ALA A 611 -9.45 -20.81 30.41
C ALA A 611 -8.35 -20.97 31.49
N ILE A 612 -7.08 -20.76 31.13
CA ILE A 612 -5.94 -20.87 32.04
C ILE A 612 -5.71 -19.51 32.71
N ARG A 613 -5.61 -19.50 34.05
CA ARG A 613 -5.28 -18.27 34.79
C ARG A 613 -3.82 -17.86 34.58
N GLY A 614 -3.58 -16.55 34.54
CA GLY A 614 -2.29 -15.94 34.28
C GLY A 614 -2.04 -15.65 32.80
N VAL A 615 -0.77 -15.45 32.45
CA VAL A 615 -0.35 -15.13 31.08
C VAL A 615 -0.14 -16.41 30.28
N THR A 616 -0.78 -16.48 29.11
CA THR A 616 -0.58 -17.57 28.13
C THR A 616 -0.14 -17.03 26.78
N VAL A 617 0.49 -17.86 25.95
CA VAL A 617 0.95 -17.47 24.62
C VAL A 617 0.48 -18.47 23.55
N LEU A 618 -0.18 -17.95 22.52
CA LEU A 618 -0.47 -18.66 21.28
C LEU A 618 0.54 -18.22 20.22
N ILE A 619 1.42 -19.12 19.79
CA ILE A 619 2.32 -18.85 18.66
C ILE A 619 1.66 -19.37 17.39
N ASN A 620 1.33 -18.48 16.46
CA ASN A 620 0.86 -18.84 15.12
C ASN A 620 2.03 -18.76 14.15
N ASP A 621 2.72 -19.88 13.92
CA ASP A 621 3.85 -20.00 13.01
C ASP A 621 3.38 -20.26 11.58
N GLN A 622 3.38 -19.20 10.76
CA GLN A 622 3.11 -19.27 9.33
C GLN A 622 3.84 -18.16 8.58
N ALA A 623 4.64 -18.54 7.57
CA ALA A 623 5.48 -17.60 6.82
C ALA A 623 4.70 -16.49 6.10
N CYS A 624 5.33 -15.31 5.98
CA CYS A 624 4.78 -14.19 5.22
C CYS A 624 4.50 -14.57 3.74
N ALA A 625 3.26 -14.34 3.30
CA ALA A 625 2.81 -14.71 1.95
C ALA A 625 3.54 -13.94 0.84
N ALA A 626 3.73 -12.63 1.02
CA ALA A 626 4.41 -11.79 0.03
C ALA A 626 5.89 -12.20 -0.11
N HIS A 627 6.58 -12.43 1.00
CA HIS A 627 7.97 -12.87 0.99
C HIS A 627 8.14 -14.27 0.39
N THR A 628 7.26 -15.23 0.77
CA THR A 628 7.18 -16.56 0.17
C THR A 628 7.07 -16.50 -1.36
N ARG A 629 6.19 -15.64 -1.89
CA ARG A 629 6.04 -15.42 -3.33
C ARG A 629 7.31 -14.86 -3.97
N GLN A 630 7.97 -13.89 -3.33
CA GLN A 630 9.23 -13.33 -3.84
C GLN A 630 10.35 -14.37 -3.88
N LEU A 631 10.49 -15.20 -2.85
CA LEU A 631 11.47 -16.29 -2.81
C LEU A 631 11.21 -17.31 -3.92
N ARG A 632 9.95 -17.69 -4.16
CA ARG A 632 9.55 -18.55 -5.28
C ARG A 632 9.91 -17.94 -6.64
N LYS A 633 9.61 -16.66 -6.86
CA LYS A 633 10.00 -15.95 -8.11
C LYS A 633 11.51 -15.90 -8.32
N ARG A 634 12.30 -15.83 -7.24
CA ARG A 634 13.77 -15.84 -7.26
C ARG A 634 14.37 -17.25 -7.28
N GLY A 635 13.56 -18.31 -7.33
CA GLY A 635 14.02 -19.70 -7.30
C GLY A 635 14.61 -20.16 -5.96
N LYS A 636 14.42 -19.39 -4.88
CA LYS A 636 14.95 -19.71 -3.53
C LYS A 636 14.03 -20.61 -2.70
N LEU A 637 12.78 -20.76 -3.11
CA LEU A 637 11.81 -21.64 -2.46
C LEU A 637 11.07 -22.44 -3.55
N PRO A 638 10.87 -23.76 -3.37
CA PRO A 638 10.11 -24.55 -4.34
C PRO A 638 8.68 -24.01 -4.46
N THR A 639 8.20 -23.90 -5.70
CA THR A 639 6.81 -23.58 -5.97
C THR A 639 6.02 -24.90 -5.98
N PRO A 640 4.98 -25.04 -5.15
CA PRO A 640 4.12 -26.21 -5.21
C PRO A 640 3.58 -26.42 -6.63
N ASN A 641 3.69 -27.66 -7.12
CA ASN A 641 3.15 -28.04 -8.44
C ASN A 641 1.64 -28.34 -8.37
N LEU A 642 0.90 -27.42 -7.75
CA LEU A 642 -0.53 -27.53 -7.53
C LEU A 642 -1.17 -26.16 -7.78
N ARG A 643 -2.30 -26.14 -8.47
CA ARG A 643 -3.14 -24.97 -8.71
C ARG A 643 -4.57 -25.26 -8.29
N VAL A 644 -5.30 -24.20 -7.98
CA VAL A 644 -6.73 -24.29 -7.64
C VAL A 644 -7.52 -23.63 -8.76
N ALA A 645 -8.54 -24.32 -9.24
CA ALA A 645 -9.49 -23.80 -10.21
C ALA A 645 -10.94 -24.04 -9.75
N ILE A 646 -11.86 -23.27 -10.31
CA ILE A 646 -13.29 -23.33 -10.00
C ILE A 646 -14.03 -23.63 -11.29
N ASN A 647 -14.85 -24.69 -11.31
CA ASN A 647 -15.76 -24.95 -12.41
C ASN A 647 -16.93 -23.95 -12.33
N HIS A 648 -16.96 -22.99 -13.26
CA HIS A 648 -17.98 -21.92 -13.28
C HIS A 648 -19.41 -22.45 -13.46
N ARG A 649 -19.62 -23.62 -14.06
CA ARG A 649 -20.95 -24.23 -14.21
C ARG A 649 -21.51 -24.74 -12.89
N VAL A 650 -20.62 -25.16 -11.99
CA VAL A 650 -20.99 -25.59 -10.63
C VAL A 650 -21.06 -24.37 -9.71
N CYS A 651 -20.19 -23.38 -9.86
CA CYS A 651 -20.15 -22.21 -8.98
C CYS A 651 -21.52 -21.46 -8.93
N GLU A 652 -22.00 -21.20 -7.72
CA GLU A 652 -23.19 -20.38 -7.47
C GLU A 652 -22.83 -18.92 -7.12
N ALA A 653 -21.56 -18.52 -7.14
CA ALA A 653 -21.08 -17.22 -6.66
C ALA A 653 -21.65 -16.86 -5.28
N CYS A 654 -21.51 -17.78 -4.33
CA CYS A 654 -22.09 -17.64 -3.00
C CYS A 654 -21.24 -16.81 -2.02
N GLY A 655 -19.98 -16.51 -2.36
CA GLY A 655 -19.05 -15.76 -1.52
C GLY A 655 -18.32 -16.58 -0.46
N ASP A 656 -18.76 -17.81 -0.17
CA ASP A 656 -18.23 -18.66 0.91
C ASP A 656 -16.70 -18.82 0.88
N CYS A 657 -16.13 -19.10 -0.30
CA CYS A 657 -14.68 -19.20 -0.48
C CYS A 657 -13.93 -17.88 -0.16
N GLY A 658 -14.54 -16.72 -0.41
CA GLY A 658 -14.01 -15.40 -0.03
C GLY A 658 -14.14 -15.14 1.47
N VAL A 659 -15.26 -15.54 2.09
CA VAL A 659 -15.48 -15.43 3.54
C VAL A 659 -14.43 -16.26 4.30
N VAL A 660 -14.29 -17.55 3.96
CA VAL A 660 -13.38 -18.45 4.68
C VAL A 660 -11.90 -18.10 4.46
N SER A 661 -11.52 -17.63 3.27
CA SER A 661 -10.11 -17.40 2.92
C SER A 661 -9.64 -15.95 3.07
N ASN A 662 -10.55 -14.98 2.97
CA ASN A 662 -10.23 -13.55 2.92
C ASN A 662 -9.16 -13.18 1.88
N CYS A 663 -9.16 -13.88 0.74
CA CYS A 663 -8.05 -13.84 -0.22
C CYS A 663 -8.39 -12.98 -1.44
N LEU A 664 -7.54 -11.98 -1.74
CA LEU A 664 -7.66 -11.12 -2.94
C LEU A 664 -7.54 -11.87 -4.28
N SER A 665 -7.05 -13.11 -4.28
CA SER A 665 -7.02 -13.95 -5.49
C SER A 665 -8.34 -14.68 -5.74
N VAL A 666 -9.31 -14.60 -4.83
CA VAL A 666 -10.69 -15.07 -5.05
C VAL A 666 -11.45 -13.90 -5.64
N GLN A 667 -11.72 -13.96 -6.95
CA GLN A 667 -12.26 -12.83 -7.71
C GLN A 667 -13.61 -13.19 -8.34
N ALA A 668 -14.45 -12.19 -8.57
CA ALA A 668 -15.67 -12.35 -9.35
C ALA A 668 -15.34 -12.36 -10.85
N VAL A 669 -16.13 -13.08 -11.64
CA VAL A 669 -16.05 -13.11 -13.11
C VAL A 669 -17.44 -13.26 -13.70
N ASP A 670 -17.74 -12.50 -14.76
CA ASP A 670 -19.01 -12.65 -15.47
C ASP A 670 -19.03 -13.88 -16.36
N THR A 671 -20.19 -14.51 -16.44
CA THR A 671 -20.46 -15.64 -17.33
C THR A 671 -21.87 -15.51 -17.90
N PRO A 672 -22.23 -16.27 -18.94
CA PRO A 672 -23.61 -16.30 -19.44
C PRO A 672 -24.68 -16.62 -18.37
N LEU A 673 -24.29 -17.30 -17.27
CA LEU A 673 -25.13 -17.65 -16.13
C LEU A 673 -25.06 -16.64 -14.97
N GLY A 674 -24.61 -15.42 -15.25
CA GLY A 674 -24.34 -14.37 -14.28
C GLY A 674 -22.98 -14.51 -13.59
N LEU A 675 -22.78 -13.72 -12.54
CA LEU A 675 -21.54 -13.70 -11.76
C LEU A 675 -21.14 -15.08 -11.23
N LYS A 676 -19.85 -15.41 -11.37
CA LYS A 676 -19.15 -16.60 -10.86
C LYS A 676 -17.89 -16.18 -10.12
N THR A 677 -17.18 -17.16 -9.58
CA THR A 677 -15.93 -16.94 -8.86
C THR A 677 -14.80 -17.67 -9.58
N VAL A 678 -13.67 -16.99 -9.73
CA VAL A 678 -12.42 -17.50 -10.32
C VAL A 678 -11.27 -17.31 -9.32
N ILE A 679 -10.23 -18.13 -9.48
CA ILE A 679 -8.95 -17.93 -8.78
C ILE A 679 -7.96 -17.27 -9.74
N ASP A 680 -7.50 -16.07 -9.42
CA ASP A 680 -6.43 -15.39 -10.16
C ASP A 680 -5.10 -16.14 -9.94
N GLN A 681 -4.63 -16.78 -11.01
CA GLN A 681 -3.43 -17.63 -10.99
C GLN A 681 -2.13 -16.83 -10.89
N ASP A 682 -2.12 -15.55 -11.29
CA ASP A 682 -0.95 -14.69 -11.27
C ASP A 682 -0.67 -14.14 -9.86
N THR A 683 -1.73 -13.92 -9.08
CA THR A 683 -1.61 -13.38 -7.72
C THR A 683 -1.70 -14.43 -6.61
N CYS A 684 -2.23 -15.62 -6.89
CA CYS A 684 -2.40 -16.68 -5.90
C CYS A 684 -1.07 -17.12 -5.25
N ASN A 685 -1.08 -17.24 -3.92
CA ASN A 685 0.09 -17.70 -3.16
C ASN A 685 0.01 -19.17 -2.69
N LEU A 686 -1.00 -19.91 -3.14
CA LEU A 686 -1.16 -21.34 -2.89
C LEU A 686 -1.34 -21.71 -1.40
N ASP A 687 -2.03 -20.85 -0.64
CA ASP A 687 -2.39 -21.09 0.76
C ASP A 687 -3.55 -22.09 0.93
N LEU A 688 -4.31 -22.32 -0.14
CA LEU A 688 -5.39 -23.31 -0.25
C LEU A 688 -6.59 -23.14 0.70
N SER A 689 -6.62 -22.16 1.60
CA SER A 689 -7.76 -21.95 2.51
C SER A 689 -9.10 -21.66 1.82
N CYS A 690 -9.10 -21.22 0.56
CA CYS A 690 -10.33 -21.12 -0.24
C CYS A 690 -11.04 -22.47 -0.43
N LEU A 691 -10.33 -23.60 -0.29
CA LEU A 691 -10.89 -24.95 -0.38
C LEU A 691 -11.72 -25.34 0.85
N GLU A 692 -11.64 -24.59 1.95
CA GLU A 692 -12.31 -24.92 3.22
C GLU A 692 -13.82 -24.66 3.20
N GLY A 693 -14.32 -23.78 2.32
CA GLY A 693 -15.76 -23.55 2.18
C GLY A 693 -16.45 -24.75 1.54
N ASP A 694 -17.76 -24.96 1.70
CA ASP A 694 -18.44 -26.22 1.34
C ASP A 694 -18.64 -26.43 -0.18
N CYS A 695 -18.20 -25.47 -1.00
CA CYS A 695 -18.45 -25.46 -2.44
C CYS A 695 -17.82 -26.66 -3.21
N PRO A 696 -18.60 -27.45 -3.97
CA PRO A 696 -18.10 -28.56 -4.79
C PRO A 696 -17.53 -28.12 -6.16
N ALA A 697 -17.51 -26.81 -6.46
CA ALA A 697 -16.98 -26.30 -7.72
C ALA A 697 -15.45 -26.36 -7.81
N PHE A 698 -14.76 -26.58 -6.69
CA PHE A 698 -13.30 -26.57 -6.64
C PHE A 698 -12.68 -27.83 -7.23
N MET A 699 -11.59 -27.62 -7.96
CA MET A 699 -10.66 -28.67 -8.36
C MET A 699 -9.23 -28.22 -8.10
N THR A 700 -8.37 -29.18 -7.75
CA THR A 700 -6.93 -28.97 -7.73
C THR A 700 -6.31 -29.58 -8.97
N ILE A 701 -5.38 -28.85 -9.56
CA ILE A 701 -4.76 -29.17 -10.84
C ILE A 701 -3.26 -29.27 -10.62
N GLU A 702 -2.66 -30.38 -11.01
CA GLU A 702 -1.20 -30.49 -11.17
C GLU A 702 -0.89 -30.20 -12.64
N PRO A 703 -0.25 -29.06 -12.97
CA PRO A 703 0.08 -28.70 -14.35
C PRO A 703 1.02 -29.72 -15.02
N GLY A 704 0.86 -29.88 -16.34
CA GLY A 704 1.76 -30.62 -17.21
C GLY A 704 3.05 -29.88 -17.59
N GLU A 705 3.87 -30.48 -18.45
CA GLU A 705 5.21 -29.96 -18.79
C GLU A 705 5.20 -28.79 -19.80
N HIS A 706 4.08 -28.52 -20.47
CA HIS A 706 4.01 -27.56 -21.58
C HIS A 706 3.12 -26.37 -21.24
N ARG A 707 3.73 -25.24 -20.85
CA ARG A 707 2.93 -24.09 -20.43
C ARG A 707 3.59 -22.72 -20.57
N ARG A 708 3.89 -22.31 -21.80
CA ARG A 708 3.94 -20.88 -22.12
C ARG A 708 3.40 -20.68 -23.52
N ALA A 709 2.38 -19.83 -23.65
CA ALA A 709 2.08 -19.22 -24.94
C ALA A 709 3.35 -18.49 -25.39
N GLU A 710 3.79 -18.72 -26.62
CA GLU A 710 4.94 -18.00 -27.16
C GLU A 710 4.58 -16.52 -27.31
N PRO A 711 5.46 -15.59 -26.89
CA PRO A 711 5.24 -14.16 -27.13
C PRO A 711 5.05 -13.89 -28.62
N VAL A 712 4.09 -13.02 -28.93
CA VAL A 712 3.88 -12.55 -30.31
C VAL A 712 5.11 -11.73 -30.74
N PRO A 713 5.76 -12.08 -31.87
CA PRO A 713 6.91 -11.32 -32.36
C PRO A 713 6.54 -9.86 -32.66
N LEU A 714 7.45 -8.93 -32.34
CA LEU A 714 7.29 -7.52 -32.68
C LEU A 714 7.26 -7.32 -34.21
N PRO A 715 6.49 -6.34 -34.73
CA PRO A 715 6.53 -5.98 -36.15
C PRO A 715 7.94 -5.53 -36.57
N ALA A 716 8.34 -5.87 -37.80
CA ALA A 716 9.64 -5.45 -38.35
C ALA A 716 9.69 -3.99 -38.83
N ASP A 717 8.52 -3.34 -38.95
CA ASP A 717 8.38 -1.94 -39.37
C ASP A 717 8.97 -0.98 -38.31
N ALA A 718 9.47 0.18 -38.74
CA ALA A 718 9.89 1.22 -37.82
C ALA A 718 8.69 1.99 -37.24
N LEU A 719 8.69 2.21 -35.93
CA LEU A 719 7.70 3.07 -35.26
C LEU A 719 7.93 4.55 -35.61
N PRO A 720 6.87 5.33 -35.92
CA PRO A 720 7.00 6.78 -36.05
C PRO A 720 7.45 7.40 -34.73
N ALA A 721 8.29 8.43 -34.81
CA ALA A 721 8.69 9.20 -33.64
C ALA A 721 7.46 9.92 -33.05
N PRO A 722 7.30 9.94 -31.71
CA PRO A 722 6.22 10.69 -31.08
C PRO A 722 6.39 12.21 -31.26
N GLU A 723 5.29 12.95 -31.28
CA GLU A 723 5.32 14.40 -31.19
C GLU A 723 5.75 14.80 -29.77
N ARG A 724 6.94 15.40 -29.64
CA ARG A 724 7.47 15.84 -28.35
C ARG A 724 6.96 17.23 -28.02
N ARG A 725 6.26 17.37 -26.90
CA ARG A 725 5.99 18.68 -26.30
C ARG A 725 7.30 19.26 -25.76
N SER A 726 7.51 20.57 -25.93
CA SER A 726 8.65 21.28 -25.33
C SER A 726 8.56 21.21 -23.80
N ALA A 727 9.67 20.90 -23.12
CA ALA A 727 9.68 20.74 -21.67
C ALA A 727 9.82 22.08 -20.96
N ALA A 728 8.74 22.64 -20.39
CA ALA A 728 8.83 23.68 -19.34
C ALA A 728 7.46 23.97 -18.69
N PRO A 729 7.43 24.04 -17.35
CA PRO A 729 7.52 22.88 -16.46
C PRO A 729 6.47 21.81 -16.82
N TRP A 730 6.77 20.53 -16.54
CA TRP A 730 5.81 19.43 -16.78
C TRP A 730 5.66 18.58 -15.53
N SER A 731 4.42 18.24 -15.17
CA SER A 731 4.12 17.44 -14.01
C SER A 731 3.31 16.18 -14.37
N VAL A 732 3.68 15.06 -13.77
CA VAL A 732 3.10 13.75 -14.04
C VAL A 732 2.70 13.10 -12.73
N ARG A 733 1.42 12.73 -12.61
CA ARG A 733 0.93 11.88 -11.54
C ARG A 733 0.67 10.47 -12.05
N LEU A 734 1.26 9.49 -11.39
CA LEU A 734 0.98 8.07 -11.57
C LEU A 734 0.09 7.59 -10.43
N THR A 735 -1.04 6.95 -10.74
CA THR A 735 -1.92 6.34 -9.75
C THR A 735 -2.03 4.83 -9.96
N GLY A 736 -2.09 4.07 -8.89
CA GLY A 736 -2.28 2.63 -8.96
C GLY A 736 -2.52 2.03 -7.59
N ILE A 737 -2.38 0.70 -7.51
CA ILE A 737 -2.42 -0.04 -6.24
C ILE A 737 -1.10 -0.76 -5.98
N GLY A 738 -0.84 -1.13 -4.73
CA GLY A 738 0.34 -1.90 -4.35
C GLY A 738 0.51 -3.14 -5.23
N GLY A 739 1.65 -3.24 -5.92
CA GLY A 739 1.97 -4.34 -6.85
C GLY A 739 1.75 -4.05 -8.34
N THR A 740 1.17 -2.90 -8.72
CA THR A 740 0.99 -2.49 -10.13
C THR A 740 2.24 -1.85 -10.76
N GLY A 741 3.30 -1.60 -9.98
CA GLY A 741 4.56 -1.07 -10.51
C GLY A 741 4.61 0.46 -10.64
N VAL A 742 3.77 1.21 -9.91
CA VAL A 742 3.77 2.69 -9.87
C VAL A 742 5.18 3.25 -9.58
N VAL A 743 5.81 2.85 -8.47
CA VAL A 743 7.15 3.32 -8.08
C VAL A 743 8.22 2.92 -9.10
N THR A 744 8.16 1.71 -9.64
CA THR A 744 9.10 1.27 -10.69
C THR A 744 8.97 2.12 -11.95
N THR A 745 7.74 2.47 -12.31
CA THR A 745 7.44 3.34 -13.47
C THR A 745 7.97 4.75 -13.23
N SER A 746 7.73 5.30 -12.03
CA SER A 746 8.27 6.59 -11.58
C SER A 746 9.81 6.63 -11.69
N GLN A 747 10.49 5.60 -11.21
CA GLN A 747 11.96 5.50 -11.28
C GLN A 747 12.51 5.41 -12.71
N ILE A 748 11.84 4.66 -13.59
CA ILE A 748 12.21 4.55 -15.01
C ILE A 748 12.04 5.90 -15.70
N LEU A 749 10.90 6.58 -15.48
CA LEU A 749 10.63 7.89 -16.07
C LEU A 749 11.59 8.97 -15.56
N GLY A 750 11.86 9.02 -14.25
CA GLY A 750 12.82 9.96 -13.67
C GLY A 750 14.26 9.73 -14.18
N THR A 751 14.66 8.47 -14.34
CA THR A 751 15.96 8.14 -14.95
C THR A 751 16.01 8.54 -16.42
N ALA A 752 14.95 8.28 -17.19
CA ALA A 752 14.88 8.65 -18.61
C ALA A 752 14.94 10.17 -18.79
N ALA A 753 14.17 10.94 -18.01
CA ALA A 753 14.18 12.40 -18.04
C ALA A 753 15.56 12.98 -17.68
N MET A 754 16.24 12.43 -16.67
CA MET A 754 17.62 12.82 -16.34
C MET A 754 18.60 12.53 -17.50
N LEU A 755 18.44 11.38 -18.18
CA LEU A 755 19.26 11.04 -19.36
C LEU A 755 19.05 12.02 -20.52
N ASP A 756 17.84 12.56 -20.67
CA ASP A 756 17.50 13.65 -21.60
C ASP A 756 18.00 15.02 -21.14
N GLY A 757 18.60 15.11 -19.96
CA GLY A 757 19.21 16.32 -19.41
C GLY A 757 18.30 17.16 -18.53
N LEU A 758 17.06 16.71 -18.30
CA LEU A 758 16.07 17.39 -17.46
C LEU A 758 16.40 17.28 -15.97
N GLU A 759 16.03 18.31 -15.21
CA GLU A 759 15.98 18.24 -13.76
C GLU A 759 14.67 17.59 -13.33
N VAL A 760 14.77 16.64 -12.39
CA VAL A 760 13.64 15.82 -11.96
C VAL A 760 13.50 15.96 -10.45
N GLN A 761 12.29 16.21 -9.98
CA GLN A 761 11.90 15.95 -8.60
C GLN A 761 10.68 15.05 -8.56
N GLY A 762 10.65 14.11 -7.63
CA GLY A 762 9.53 13.19 -7.49
C GLY A 762 9.24 12.78 -6.06
N LEU A 763 8.05 12.24 -5.86
CA LEU A 763 7.57 11.77 -4.56
C LEU A 763 6.80 10.47 -4.74
N ASP A 764 7.30 9.39 -4.13
CA ASP A 764 6.65 8.08 -4.17
C ASP A 764 5.84 7.82 -2.89
N GLN A 765 4.51 7.84 -2.99
CA GLN A 765 3.62 7.65 -1.86
C GLN A 765 2.99 6.26 -1.82
N THR A 766 3.53 5.39 -0.96
CA THR A 766 2.94 4.07 -0.65
C THR A 766 2.09 4.11 0.63
N GLY A 767 0.93 3.45 0.63
CA GLY A 767 0.07 3.31 1.82
C GLY A 767 0.52 2.18 2.77
N LEU A 768 -0.27 1.93 3.82
CA LEU A 768 -0.02 0.89 4.83
C LEU A 768 0.08 -0.53 4.24
N SER A 769 -0.67 -0.83 3.18
CA SER A 769 -0.64 -2.16 2.55
C SER A 769 0.31 -2.21 1.37
N GLN A 770 1.08 -3.30 1.29
CA GLN A 770 1.91 -3.62 0.12
C GLN A 770 1.10 -3.99 -1.12
N LYS A 771 -0.19 -4.37 -0.96
CA LYS A 771 -1.06 -4.78 -2.06
C LYS A 771 -2.46 -4.21 -1.90
N ALA A 772 -3.14 -3.94 -3.02
CA ALA A 772 -4.52 -3.44 -3.07
C ALA A 772 -4.78 -2.05 -2.45
N GLY A 773 -3.92 -1.55 -1.56
CA GLY A 773 -3.93 -0.16 -1.11
C GLY A 773 -3.48 0.79 -2.23
N PRO A 774 -3.97 2.04 -2.24
CA PRO A 774 -3.60 3.04 -3.23
C PRO A 774 -2.11 3.40 -3.13
N VAL A 775 -1.50 3.65 -4.29
CA VAL A 775 -0.11 4.11 -4.45
C VAL A 775 -0.13 5.25 -5.46
N VAL A 776 0.59 6.32 -5.13
CA VAL A 776 0.71 7.52 -5.96
C VAL A 776 2.18 7.83 -6.14
N SER A 777 2.59 8.22 -7.35
CA SER A 777 3.91 8.82 -7.58
C SER A 777 3.74 10.12 -8.35
N ASP A 778 4.35 11.18 -7.84
CA ASP A 778 4.43 12.47 -8.53
C ASP A 778 5.83 12.65 -9.13
N LEU A 779 5.91 13.21 -10.32
CA LEU A 779 7.15 13.63 -10.97
C LEU A 779 6.96 15.04 -11.54
N ARG A 780 7.95 15.90 -11.35
CA ARG A 780 8.04 17.23 -11.96
C ARG A 780 9.35 17.32 -12.75
N PHE A 781 9.26 17.83 -13.96
CA PHE A 781 10.36 17.97 -14.91
C PHE A 781 10.54 19.45 -15.28
N THR A 782 11.78 19.90 -15.26
CA THR A 782 12.16 21.26 -15.65
C THR A 782 13.48 21.26 -16.42
N GLU A 783 13.68 22.31 -17.23
CA GLU A 783 14.97 22.59 -17.84
C GLU A 783 15.78 23.54 -16.94
N GLY A 784 17.07 23.24 -16.73
CA GLY A 784 18.03 24.12 -16.07
C GLY A 784 17.99 24.17 -14.54
N SER A 785 16.81 24.43 -13.93
CA SER A 785 16.67 24.53 -12.47
C SER A 785 15.64 23.54 -11.94
N ALA A 786 15.93 22.89 -10.82
CA ALA A 786 15.00 21.95 -10.19
C ALA A 786 13.67 22.65 -9.77
N PRO A 787 12.53 21.95 -9.83
CA PRO A 787 11.27 22.46 -9.31
C PRO A 787 11.40 22.80 -7.82
N PRO A 788 10.62 23.76 -7.29
CA PRO A 788 10.69 24.11 -5.87
C PRO A 788 10.24 22.95 -4.97
N THR A 789 9.39 22.05 -5.45
CA THR A 789 8.86 20.93 -4.67
C THR A 789 8.69 19.67 -5.52
N ASN A 790 8.54 18.53 -4.85
CA ASN A 790 8.38 17.21 -5.43
C ASN A 790 6.93 16.68 -5.42
N SER A 791 5.98 17.42 -4.84
CA SER A 791 4.55 17.10 -4.86
C SER A 791 3.79 17.91 -5.91
N ILE A 792 2.69 17.35 -6.42
CA ILE A 792 1.74 18.06 -7.29
C ILE A 792 0.52 18.46 -6.46
N GLY A 793 0.19 19.75 -6.45
CA GLY A 793 -0.97 20.29 -5.74
C GLY A 793 -2.17 20.54 -6.67
N GLU A 794 -3.18 21.22 -6.14
CA GLU A 794 -4.47 21.39 -6.83
C GLU A 794 -4.33 22.02 -8.23
N GLY A 795 -4.92 21.37 -9.23
CA GLY A 795 -4.91 21.80 -10.64
C GLY A 795 -3.55 21.82 -11.35
N GLU A 796 -2.47 21.30 -10.76
CA GLU A 796 -1.11 21.40 -11.32
C GLU A 796 -0.66 20.30 -12.28
N CYS A 797 -1.42 19.22 -12.38
CA CYS A 797 -1.07 18.02 -13.13
C CYS A 797 -1.14 18.25 -14.65
N ASP A 798 -0.08 17.96 -15.40
CA ASP A 798 -0.13 17.98 -16.87
C ASP A 798 -0.49 16.60 -17.43
N VAL A 799 -0.08 15.51 -16.76
CA VAL A 799 -0.40 14.13 -17.17
C VAL A 799 -0.78 13.26 -15.99
N LEU A 800 -1.96 12.66 -16.06
CA LEU A 800 -2.39 11.61 -15.15
C LEU A 800 -2.27 10.24 -15.83
N ILE A 801 -1.33 9.41 -15.37
CA ILE A 801 -1.18 8.03 -15.79
C ILE A 801 -1.87 7.12 -14.77
N ALA A 802 -3.03 6.58 -15.14
CA ALA A 802 -3.83 5.72 -14.28
C ALA A 802 -3.51 4.24 -14.55
N LEU A 803 -2.69 3.62 -13.71
CA LEU A 803 -2.51 2.16 -13.69
C LEU A 803 -3.68 1.43 -13.01
N ASP A 804 -4.51 2.16 -12.26
CA ASP A 804 -5.79 1.71 -11.71
C ASP A 804 -6.80 2.86 -11.81
N LEU A 805 -7.87 2.68 -12.62
CA LEU A 805 -8.87 3.73 -12.85
C LEU A 805 -9.67 4.08 -11.60
N LEU A 806 -9.98 3.09 -10.75
CA LEU A 806 -10.74 3.34 -9.53
C LEU A 806 -9.97 4.28 -8.60
N VAL A 807 -8.67 4.07 -8.39
CA VAL A 807 -7.82 5.02 -7.63
C VAL A 807 -7.79 6.39 -8.31
N ALA A 808 -7.56 6.44 -9.62
CA ALA A 808 -7.48 7.68 -10.38
C ALA A 808 -8.75 8.54 -10.29
N SER A 809 -9.92 7.89 -10.21
CA SER A 809 -11.24 8.54 -10.19
C SER A 809 -11.61 9.18 -8.84
N THR A 810 -10.85 8.93 -7.78
CA THR A 810 -11.14 9.48 -6.45
C THR A 810 -10.87 10.99 -6.40
N ASP A 811 -11.63 11.72 -5.57
CA ASP A 811 -11.52 13.19 -5.45
C ASP A 811 -10.10 13.66 -5.17
N ARG A 812 -9.40 12.97 -4.27
CA ARG A 812 -8.02 13.30 -3.92
C ARG A 812 -7.08 13.20 -5.13
N MET A 813 -7.31 12.25 -6.03
CA MET A 813 -6.46 12.05 -7.20
C MET A 813 -6.83 13.01 -8.34
N LEU A 814 -8.12 13.32 -8.50
CA LEU A 814 -8.60 14.27 -9.51
C LEU A 814 -8.40 15.73 -9.12
N ALA A 815 -8.25 16.04 -7.83
CA ALA A 815 -8.03 17.42 -7.37
C ALA A 815 -6.81 18.09 -8.03
N VAL A 816 -5.77 17.31 -8.38
CA VAL A 816 -4.58 17.88 -9.05
C VAL A 816 -4.78 18.12 -10.55
N ALA A 817 -5.88 17.63 -11.13
CA ALA A 817 -6.14 17.78 -12.56
C ALA A 817 -6.84 19.12 -12.89
N ASP A 818 -6.52 19.64 -14.06
CA ASP A 818 -7.07 20.84 -14.64
C ASP A 818 -7.62 20.55 -16.04
N PRO A 819 -8.93 20.77 -16.29
CA PRO A 819 -9.60 20.53 -17.55
C PRO A 819 -9.12 21.45 -18.68
N ALA A 820 -8.25 22.43 -18.41
CA ALA A 820 -7.59 23.21 -19.46
C ALA A 820 -6.30 22.56 -19.98
N ARG A 821 -5.65 21.67 -19.22
CA ARG A 821 -4.29 21.17 -19.54
C ARG A 821 -4.02 19.69 -19.31
N THR A 822 -4.70 19.03 -18.37
CA THR A 822 -4.34 17.67 -17.96
C THR A 822 -4.71 16.67 -19.03
N LEU A 823 -3.76 15.86 -19.47
CA LEU A 823 -4.00 14.67 -20.28
C LEU A 823 -4.14 13.45 -19.38
N LEU A 824 -5.04 12.52 -19.72
CA LEU A 824 -5.20 11.26 -18.99
C LEU A 824 -4.92 10.07 -19.90
N VAL A 825 -4.03 9.19 -19.43
CA VAL A 825 -3.74 7.90 -20.05
C VAL A 825 -4.00 6.80 -19.01
N GLY A 826 -5.01 5.97 -19.23
CA GLY A 826 -5.54 5.06 -18.21
C GLY A 826 -5.68 3.60 -18.64
N SER A 827 -5.42 2.70 -17.71
CA SER A 827 -5.58 1.25 -17.91
C SER A 827 -6.97 0.82 -17.44
N THR A 828 -7.82 0.33 -18.35
CA THR A 828 -9.17 -0.18 -18.01
C THR A 828 -9.14 -1.55 -17.34
N SER A 829 -7.95 -2.13 -17.13
CA SER A 829 -7.80 -3.42 -16.47
C SER A 829 -8.37 -3.40 -15.05
N GLU A 830 -9.43 -4.14 -14.84
CA GLU A 830 -10.11 -4.24 -13.55
C GLU A 830 -9.27 -5.04 -12.55
N THR A 831 -9.18 -4.52 -11.32
CA THR A 831 -8.65 -5.29 -10.19
C THR A 831 -9.67 -5.25 -9.04
N PRO A 832 -10.14 -6.38 -8.51
CA PRO A 832 -11.11 -6.39 -7.42
C PRO A 832 -10.59 -5.67 -6.16
N THR A 833 -11.50 -5.08 -5.39
CA THR A 833 -11.18 -4.47 -4.08
C THR A 833 -11.26 -5.49 -2.95
N GLY A 834 -10.68 -5.15 -1.80
CA GLY A 834 -10.81 -5.97 -0.59
C GLY A 834 -12.27 -6.13 -0.13
N SER A 835 -13.11 -5.11 -0.37
CA SER A 835 -14.53 -5.15 0.02
C SER A 835 -15.36 -6.08 -0.86
N MET A 836 -14.89 -6.44 -2.06
CA MET A 836 -15.50 -7.46 -2.91
C MET A 836 -15.14 -8.89 -2.46
N VAL A 837 -14.15 -9.05 -1.57
CA VAL A 837 -13.74 -10.37 -1.06
C VAL A 837 -14.79 -10.88 -0.07
N GLY A 838 -15.54 -11.90 -0.50
CA GLY A 838 -16.62 -12.51 0.29
C GLY A 838 -18.03 -11.98 -0.03
N HIS A 839 -18.10 -10.84 -0.73
CA HIS A 839 -19.35 -10.20 -1.19
C HIS A 839 -19.35 -10.10 -2.73
N PRO A 840 -19.47 -11.24 -3.45
CA PRO A 840 -19.39 -11.28 -4.91
C PRO A 840 -20.53 -10.54 -5.61
N GLU A 841 -21.56 -10.12 -4.89
CA GLU A 841 -22.64 -9.25 -5.37
C GLU A 841 -22.26 -7.77 -5.42
N ARG A 842 -21.14 -7.36 -4.82
CA ARG A 842 -20.63 -5.99 -4.97
C ARG A 842 -19.96 -5.86 -6.33
N GLU A 843 -20.48 -4.97 -7.15
CA GLU A 843 -20.01 -4.75 -8.52
C GLU A 843 -18.85 -3.75 -8.56
N TYR A 844 -17.93 -3.96 -9.50
CA TYR A 844 -16.93 -2.96 -9.84
C TYR A 844 -17.61 -1.86 -10.66
N PRO A 845 -17.31 -0.57 -10.43
CA PRO A 845 -17.92 0.50 -11.21
C PRO A 845 -17.66 0.34 -12.70
N GLU A 846 -18.68 0.61 -13.52
CA GLU A 846 -18.55 0.51 -14.97
C GLU A 846 -17.47 1.45 -15.49
N VAL A 847 -16.68 1.00 -16.46
CA VAL A 847 -15.57 1.78 -17.03
C VAL A 847 -16.06 3.12 -17.57
N ASP A 848 -17.27 3.15 -18.17
CA ASP A 848 -17.87 4.38 -18.69
C ASP A 848 -18.26 5.36 -17.57
N GLU A 849 -18.67 4.89 -16.39
CA GLU A 849 -18.93 5.75 -15.22
C GLU A 849 -17.63 6.41 -14.75
N LEU A 850 -16.57 5.60 -14.58
CA LEU A 850 -15.25 6.09 -14.20
C LEU A 850 -14.70 7.08 -15.24
N ARG A 851 -14.86 6.77 -16.54
CA ARG A 851 -14.47 7.65 -17.65
C ARG A 851 -15.21 8.98 -17.60
N GLN A 852 -16.53 8.97 -17.46
CA GLN A 852 -17.34 10.20 -17.42
C GLN A 852 -16.92 11.11 -16.26
N ARG A 853 -16.68 10.53 -15.08
CA ARG A 853 -16.17 11.28 -13.92
C ARG A 853 -14.85 11.96 -14.22
N MET A 854 -13.88 11.19 -14.75
CA MET A 854 -12.54 11.73 -15.06
C MET A 854 -12.57 12.75 -16.21
N ALA A 855 -13.40 12.54 -17.24
CA ALA A 855 -13.49 13.41 -18.42
C ALA A 855 -13.81 14.88 -18.07
N SER A 856 -14.55 15.12 -16.98
CA SER A 856 -14.85 16.48 -16.49
C SER A 856 -13.65 17.21 -15.84
N HIS A 857 -12.55 16.51 -15.59
CA HIS A 857 -11.36 17.03 -14.90
C HIS A 857 -10.14 17.19 -15.82
N VAL A 858 -10.25 16.79 -17.09
CA VAL A 858 -9.11 16.67 -18.02
C VAL A 858 -9.38 17.42 -19.33
N GLN A 859 -8.31 17.77 -20.05
CA GLN A 859 -8.35 18.61 -21.26
C GLN A 859 -9.10 17.97 -22.43
N SER A 860 -8.97 16.66 -22.57
CA SER A 860 -9.55 15.87 -23.64
C SER A 860 -10.07 14.56 -23.08
N ASP A 861 -10.91 13.87 -23.86
CA ASP A 861 -11.40 12.54 -23.49
C ASP A 861 -10.23 11.60 -23.09
N PRO A 862 -10.33 10.89 -21.96
CA PRO A 862 -9.26 10.01 -21.50
C PRO A 862 -8.83 8.95 -22.52
N LEU A 863 -7.52 8.76 -22.70
CA LEU A 863 -6.98 7.67 -23.52
C LEU A 863 -6.95 6.38 -22.69
N LEU A 864 -7.91 5.49 -22.95
CA LEU A 864 -8.13 4.28 -22.15
C LEU A 864 -7.79 2.99 -22.92
N VAL A 865 -7.12 2.04 -22.26
CA VAL A 865 -6.72 0.75 -22.85
C VAL A 865 -6.69 -0.38 -21.82
N ASP A 866 -7.06 -1.62 -22.18
CA ASP A 866 -6.87 -2.79 -21.31
C ASP A 866 -5.41 -3.29 -21.37
N ALA A 867 -4.52 -2.61 -20.65
CA ALA A 867 -3.09 -2.90 -20.68
C ALA A 867 -2.74 -4.33 -20.20
N ALA A 868 -3.46 -4.85 -19.20
CA ALA A 868 -3.27 -6.22 -18.72
C ALA A 868 -3.77 -7.26 -19.73
N GLY A 869 -4.91 -7.00 -20.39
CA GLY A 869 -5.43 -7.84 -21.47
C GLY A 869 -4.45 -7.97 -22.61
N TRP A 870 -3.98 -6.85 -23.15
CA TRP A 870 -2.99 -6.83 -24.23
C TRP A 870 -1.68 -7.50 -23.86
N CYS A 871 -1.14 -7.25 -22.65
CA CYS A 871 0.08 -7.92 -22.21
C CYS A 871 -0.10 -9.44 -22.09
N ARG A 872 -1.27 -9.94 -21.68
CA ARG A 872 -1.53 -11.39 -21.63
C ARG A 872 -1.54 -12.01 -23.02
N GLU A 873 -2.18 -11.35 -23.99
CA GLU A 873 -2.27 -11.83 -25.36
C GLU A 873 -0.93 -11.78 -26.09
N LEU A 874 -0.21 -10.65 -25.98
CA LEU A 874 1.02 -10.41 -26.73
C LEU A 874 2.25 -11.02 -26.06
N LEU A 875 2.30 -11.06 -24.73
CA LEU A 875 3.50 -11.45 -23.97
C LEU A 875 3.29 -12.67 -23.07
N GLY A 876 2.08 -13.23 -23.03
CA GLY A 876 1.72 -14.37 -22.18
C GLY A 876 1.59 -14.05 -20.68
N SER A 877 1.65 -12.77 -20.27
CA SER A 877 1.49 -12.34 -18.87
C SER A 877 1.13 -10.86 -18.75
N ALA A 878 0.29 -10.51 -17.77
CA ALA A 878 -0.05 -9.12 -17.44
C ALA A 878 1.09 -8.31 -16.76
N THR A 879 2.23 -8.93 -16.43
CA THR A 879 3.28 -8.30 -15.61
C THR A 879 3.87 -7.02 -16.22
N GLY A 880 3.86 -6.89 -17.56
CA GLY A 880 4.39 -5.72 -18.28
C GLY A 880 3.39 -4.56 -18.46
N ALA A 881 2.18 -4.65 -17.90
CA ALA A 881 1.10 -3.69 -18.16
C ALA A 881 1.46 -2.23 -17.81
N ASN A 882 2.23 -2.01 -16.74
CA ASN A 882 2.71 -0.68 -16.37
C ASN A 882 3.66 -0.08 -17.42
N ILE A 883 4.58 -0.89 -17.96
CA ILE A 883 5.52 -0.44 -18.99
C ILE A 883 4.83 -0.28 -20.35
N PHE A 884 3.81 -1.11 -20.64
CA PHE A 884 2.93 -0.91 -21.78
C PHE A 884 2.24 0.46 -21.72
N MET A 885 1.69 0.83 -20.55
CA MET A 885 1.09 2.15 -20.33
C MET A 885 2.07 3.31 -20.53
N VAL A 886 3.35 3.15 -20.13
CA VAL A 886 4.41 4.12 -20.45
C VAL A 886 4.60 4.25 -21.96
N GLY A 887 4.61 3.13 -22.69
CA GLY A 887 4.69 3.12 -24.15
C GLY A 887 3.55 3.90 -24.80
N VAL A 888 2.32 3.69 -24.32
CA VAL A 888 1.14 4.44 -24.76
C VAL A 888 1.30 5.93 -24.48
N ALA A 889 1.68 6.31 -23.26
CA ALA A 889 1.81 7.72 -22.86
C ALA A 889 2.93 8.45 -23.64
N VAL A 890 4.06 7.79 -23.89
CA VAL A 890 5.16 8.34 -24.71
C VAL A 890 4.71 8.50 -26.16
N GLN A 891 4.08 7.48 -26.76
CA GLN A 891 3.69 7.55 -28.16
C GLN A 891 2.54 8.55 -28.42
N ALA A 892 1.65 8.73 -27.46
CA ALA A 892 0.58 9.74 -27.49
C ALA A 892 1.09 11.19 -27.31
N GLY A 893 2.40 11.39 -27.09
CA GLY A 893 2.98 12.72 -26.87
C GLY A 893 2.61 13.33 -25.50
N ALA A 894 2.18 12.53 -24.53
CA ALA A 894 1.83 13.00 -23.20
C ALA A 894 3.07 13.26 -22.35
N LEU A 895 4.14 12.47 -22.52
CA LEU A 895 5.36 12.56 -21.72
C LEU A 895 6.50 13.30 -22.46
N PRO A 896 7.26 14.18 -21.79
CA PRO A 896 8.33 14.96 -22.40
C PRO A 896 9.69 14.21 -22.38
N VAL A 897 9.72 12.93 -22.76
CA VAL A 897 10.93 12.08 -22.76
C VAL A 897 11.18 11.41 -24.10
N ASP A 898 12.44 11.22 -24.47
CA ASP A 898 12.82 10.48 -25.67
C ASP A 898 12.58 8.97 -25.46
N PRO A 899 11.91 8.27 -26.40
CA PRO A 899 11.74 6.81 -26.33
C PRO A 899 13.05 6.05 -26.09
N ALA A 900 14.17 6.50 -26.69
CA ALA A 900 15.47 5.86 -26.53
C ALA A 900 15.99 5.97 -25.08
N SER A 901 15.70 7.08 -24.39
CA SER A 901 16.05 7.27 -22.98
C SER A 901 15.21 6.39 -22.06
N VAL A 902 13.94 6.14 -22.40
CA VAL A 902 13.09 5.18 -21.69
C VAL A 902 13.60 3.74 -21.87
N GLU A 903 13.95 3.34 -23.10
CA GLU A 903 14.55 2.02 -23.38
C GLU A 903 15.87 1.83 -22.63
N ARG A 904 16.69 2.89 -22.57
CA ARG A 904 17.94 2.89 -21.81
C ARG A 904 17.69 2.76 -20.31
N ALA A 905 16.70 3.46 -19.75
CA ALA A 905 16.33 3.36 -18.35
C ALA A 905 15.78 1.97 -17.98
N ILE A 906 14.97 1.35 -18.85
CA ILE A 906 14.50 -0.04 -18.70
C ILE A 906 15.69 -1.01 -18.66
N THR A 907 16.65 -0.82 -19.56
CA THR A 907 17.88 -1.64 -19.61
C THR A 907 18.72 -1.49 -18.34
N LEU A 908 18.89 -0.26 -17.85
CA LEU A 908 19.64 0.04 -16.62
C LEU A 908 18.99 -0.57 -15.37
N ASN A 909 17.65 -0.64 -15.31
CA ASN A 909 16.92 -1.26 -14.21
C ASN A 909 17.21 -2.77 -14.08
N GLY A 910 17.56 -3.45 -15.18
CA GLY A 910 18.10 -4.82 -15.17
C GLY A 910 17.11 -5.94 -14.81
N VAL A 911 15.82 -5.62 -14.62
CA VAL A 911 14.77 -6.60 -14.27
C VAL A 911 13.92 -6.93 -15.50
N ALA A 912 13.90 -8.19 -15.91
CA ALA A 912 13.08 -8.71 -17.03
C ALA A 912 13.16 -7.82 -18.29
N VAL A 913 14.38 -7.40 -18.64
CA VAL A 913 14.66 -6.34 -19.63
C VAL A 913 13.93 -6.59 -20.95
N ASP A 914 14.12 -7.77 -21.56
CA ASP A 914 13.53 -8.08 -22.87
C ASP A 914 11.99 -8.01 -22.86
N ALA A 915 11.36 -8.54 -21.80
CA ALA A 915 9.90 -8.50 -21.65
C ALA A 915 9.37 -7.08 -21.46
N ASN A 916 10.09 -6.23 -20.70
CA ASN A 916 9.71 -4.84 -20.49
C ASN A 916 9.94 -3.98 -21.74
N LEU A 917 11.02 -4.20 -22.50
CA LEU A 917 11.23 -3.53 -23.79
C LEU A 917 10.15 -3.92 -24.80
N ALA A 918 9.77 -5.20 -24.85
CA ALA A 918 8.66 -5.66 -25.68
C ALA A 918 7.33 -5.00 -25.27
N ALA A 919 7.02 -4.95 -23.98
CA ALA A 919 5.81 -4.28 -23.47
C ALA A 919 5.78 -2.78 -23.82
N PHE A 920 6.89 -2.07 -23.64
CA PHE A 920 7.02 -0.67 -24.02
C PHE A 920 6.75 -0.48 -25.52
N THR A 921 7.37 -1.29 -26.35
CA THR A 921 7.24 -1.22 -27.82
C THR A 921 5.81 -1.53 -28.27
N TRP A 922 5.16 -2.54 -27.69
CA TRP A 922 3.77 -2.86 -27.98
C TRP A 922 2.79 -1.76 -27.56
N GLY A 923 3.03 -1.12 -26.40
CA GLY A 923 2.25 0.04 -25.98
C GLY A 923 2.32 1.20 -26.97
N ARG A 924 3.51 1.43 -27.56
CA ARG A 924 3.68 2.42 -28.64
C ARG A 924 2.92 2.01 -29.92
N TRP A 925 3.02 0.75 -30.33
CA TRP A 925 2.28 0.25 -31.50
C TRP A 925 0.77 0.39 -31.36
N TRP A 926 0.23 0.19 -30.15
CA TRP A 926 -1.19 0.34 -29.88
C TRP A 926 -1.72 1.74 -30.21
N VAL A 927 -0.91 2.81 -30.02
CA VAL A 927 -1.29 4.18 -30.37
C VAL A 927 -1.24 4.42 -31.89
N VAL A 928 -0.27 3.83 -32.59
CA VAL A 928 -0.02 4.10 -34.02
C VAL A 928 -0.96 3.31 -34.93
N ALA A 929 -1.22 2.05 -34.58
CA ALA A 929 -1.94 1.13 -35.44
C ALA A 929 -2.73 0.11 -34.59
N PRO A 930 -3.72 0.55 -33.79
CA PRO A 930 -4.51 -0.33 -32.93
C PRO A 930 -5.16 -1.48 -33.71
N GLU A 931 -5.56 -1.24 -34.97
CA GLU A 931 -6.14 -2.24 -35.87
C GLU A 931 -5.17 -3.37 -36.25
N ARG A 932 -3.85 -3.13 -36.19
CA ARG A 932 -2.83 -4.17 -36.47
C ARG A 932 -2.68 -5.15 -35.33
N LEU A 933 -3.08 -4.77 -34.12
CA LEU A 933 -3.06 -5.66 -32.95
C LEU A 933 -4.26 -6.64 -32.97
N GLY A 934 -5.17 -6.50 -33.93
CA GLY A 934 -6.39 -7.31 -34.04
C GLY A 934 -7.59 -6.63 -33.40
N ALA A 935 -8.70 -7.37 -33.26
CA ALA A 935 -9.79 -6.91 -32.40
C ALA A 935 -9.24 -6.75 -30.98
N ALA A 936 -9.65 -5.71 -30.26
CA ALA A 936 -9.39 -5.62 -28.82
C ALA A 936 -9.71 -6.98 -28.18
N PRO A 937 -8.95 -7.46 -27.19
CA PRO A 937 -9.29 -8.69 -26.50
C PRO A 937 -10.70 -8.54 -25.95
N GLY A 938 -11.69 -9.05 -26.69
CA GLY A 938 -12.98 -9.38 -26.12
C GLY A 938 -12.62 -10.36 -25.04
N ARG A 939 -12.88 -9.97 -23.78
CA ARG A 939 -12.68 -10.76 -22.55
C ARG A 939 -12.75 -12.22 -22.95
N VAL A 940 -11.59 -12.89 -23.13
CA VAL A 940 -11.56 -14.14 -23.90
C VAL A 940 -12.55 -15.06 -23.22
N ASP A 941 -13.65 -15.37 -23.92
CA ASP A 941 -14.78 -16.04 -23.33
C ASP A 941 -14.46 -17.52 -23.23
N HIS A 942 -13.53 -17.85 -22.33
CA HIS A 942 -13.26 -19.21 -21.91
C HIS A 942 -14.50 -19.82 -21.21
N HIS A 943 -15.62 -19.09 -21.13
CA HIS A 943 -16.85 -19.47 -20.47
C HIS A 943 -17.98 -19.72 -21.47
N THR A 944 -17.63 -20.07 -22.72
CA THR A 944 -18.58 -20.68 -23.66
C THR A 944 -19.32 -21.82 -22.96
N MET A 945 -20.63 -21.66 -22.79
CA MET A 945 -21.46 -22.62 -22.10
C MET A 945 -21.88 -23.72 -23.06
N HIS A 946 -21.50 -24.97 -22.79
CA HIS A 946 -21.97 -26.10 -23.58
C HIS A 946 -23.32 -26.58 -23.03
N VAL A 947 -24.35 -26.39 -23.85
CA VAL A 947 -25.69 -26.95 -23.66
C VAL A 947 -25.96 -28.02 -24.71
N PRO A 948 -26.84 -28.99 -24.42
CA PRO A 948 -27.35 -29.90 -25.45
C PRO A 948 -28.04 -29.14 -26.58
N ASP A 949 -28.13 -29.78 -27.76
CA ASP A 949 -28.96 -29.25 -28.85
C ASP A 949 -30.40 -29.08 -28.38
N LEU A 950 -30.97 -27.90 -28.64
CA LEU A 950 -32.34 -27.60 -28.25
C LEU A 950 -33.32 -28.39 -29.14
N PRO A 951 -34.21 -29.23 -28.57
CA PRO A 951 -35.15 -30.00 -29.37
C PRO A 951 -36.06 -29.08 -30.20
N ILE A 952 -36.34 -29.49 -31.45
CA ILE A 952 -37.11 -28.69 -32.44
C ILE A 952 -38.46 -28.21 -31.85
N GLY A 953 -39.15 -29.08 -31.11
CA GLY A 953 -40.42 -28.75 -30.45
C GLY A 953 -40.29 -27.66 -29.38
N VAL A 954 -39.17 -27.61 -28.65
CA VAL A 954 -38.90 -26.57 -27.64
C VAL A 954 -38.49 -25.27 -28.32
N ARG A 955 -37.66 -25.32 -29.38
CA ARG A 955 -37.28 -24.13 -30.16
C ARG A 955 -38.49 -23.43 -30.77
N GLY A 956 -39.38 -24.19 -31.43
CA GLY A 956 -40.59 -23.62 -32.03
C GLY A 956 -41.53 -22.96 -31.01
N ARG A 957 -41.51 -23.39 -29.75
CA ARG A 957 -42.25 -22.72 -28.68
C ARG A 957 -41.63 -21.38 -28.28
N ILE A 958 -40.30 -21.30 -28.20
CA ILE A 958 -39.59 -20.04 -27.89
C ILE A 958 -39.87 -19.02 -28.98
N ASP A 959 -39.71 -19.42 -30.25
CA ASP A 959 -39.98 -18.56 -31.40
C ASP A 959 -41.46 -18.07 -31.41
N GLY A 960 -42.38 -18.88 -30.86
CA GLY A 960 -43.80 -18.55 -30.71
C GLY A 960 -44.16 -17.63 -29.53
N VAL A 961 -43.24 -17.34 -28.60
CA VAL A 961 -43.49 -16.41 -27.47
C VAL A 961 -43.35 -14.95 -27.91
N GLY A 962 -42.62 -14.64 -28.98
CA GLY A 962 -42.45 -13.27 -29.46
C GLY A 962 -41.42 -12.44 -28.68
N LEU A 963 -40.43 -13.09 -28.07
CA LEU A 963 -39.32 -12.46 -27.35
C LEU A 963 -38.42 -11.66 -28.31
N SER A 964 -37.71 -10.65 -27.79
CA SER A 964 -36.62 -10.00 -28.52
C SER A 964 -35.52 -11.01 -28.86
N SER A 965 -34.67 -10.72 -29.86
CA SER A 965 -33.60 -11.64 -30.27
C SER A 965 -32.68 -12.03 -29.11
N ALA A 966 -32.18 -11.05 -28.35
CA ALA A 966 -31.30 -11.28 -27.21
C ALA A 966 -31.97 -12.12 -26.11
N LEU A 967 -33.24 -11.83 -25.77
CA LEU A 967 -33.97 -12.55 -24.75
C LEU A 967 -34.36 -13.96 -25.21
N SER A 968 -34.69 -14.12 -26.50
CA SER A 968 -34.92 -15.42 -27.12
C SER A 968 -33.67 -16.30 -27.05
N ASP A 969 -32.50 -15.75 -27.31
CA ASP A 969 -31.22 -16.48 -27.23
C ASP A 969 -30.89 -16.89 -25.79
N LEU A 970 -31.11 -15.98 -24.82
CA LEU A 970 -30.99 -16.31 -23.39
C LEU A 970 -31.95 -17.44 -22.99
N VAL A 971 -33.24 -17.31 -23.34
CA VAL A 971 -34.27 -18.32 -23.01
C VAL A 971 -33.97 -19.65 -23.69
N ALA A 972 -33.47 -19.64 -24.93
CA ALA A 972 -33.04 -20.84 -25.64
C ALA A 972 -31.85 -21.53 -24.95
N LEU A 973 -30.85 -20.75 -24.52
CA LEU A 973 -29.71 -21.25 -23.77
C LEU A 973 -30.15 -21.90 -22.44
N LEU A 974 -30.98 -21.21 -21.67
CA LEU A 974 -31.48 -21.70 -20.37
C LEU A 974 -32.39 -22.92 -20.55
N ALA A 975 -33.26 -22.94 -21.55
CA ALA A 975 -34.12 -24.08 -21.86
C ALA A 975 -33.31 -25.31 -22.29
N ALA A 976 -32.29 -25.13 -23.14
CA ALA A 976 -31.39 -26.21 -23.53
C ALA A 976 -30.64 -26.80 -22.32
N ASP A 977 -30.18 -25.95 -21.41
CA ASP A 977 -29.56 -26.40 -20.17
C ASP A 977 -30.54 -27.18 -19.28
N LEU A 978 -31.82 -26.78 -19.22
CA LEU A 978 -32.86 -27.50 -18.47
C LEU A 978 -33.18 -28.88 -19.06
N VAL A 979 -33.09 -29.05 -20.39
CA VAL A 979 -33.16 -30.37 -21.04
C VAL A 979 -31.97 -31.23 -20.61
N GLY A 980 -30.77 -30.65 -20.56
CA GLY A 980 -29.56 -31.29 -20.03
C GLY A 980 -29.71 -31.70 -18.57
N PHE A 981 -30.22 -30.79 -17.74
CA PHE A 981 -30.48 -30.98 -16.32
C PHE A 981 -31.46 -32.12 -16.08
N GLN A 982 -32.65 -32.10 -16.68
CA GLN A 982 -33.70 -33.11 -16.46
C GLN A 982 -34.22 -33.67 -17.80
N ASP A 983 -35.14 -32.96 -18.46
CA ASP A 983 -35.81 -33.38 -19.69
C ASP A 983 -36.57 -32.21 -20.38
N GLU A 984 -37.20 -32.49 -21.52
CA GLU A 984 -38.03 -31.53 -22.26
C GLU A 984 -39.25 -31.04 -21.47
N ARG A 985 -39.80 -31.83 -20.54
CA ARG A 985 -40.95 -31.41 -19.74
C ARG A 985 -40.57 -30.28 -18.80
N THR A 986 -39.39 -30.36 -18.19
CA THR A 986 -38.84 -29.29 -17.35
C THR A 986 -38.64 -28.01 -18.14
N ALA A 987 -38.03 -28.09 -19.33
CA ALA A 987 -37.85 -26.93 -20.21
C ALA A 987 -39.19 -26.32 -20.63
N ASN A 988 -40.18 -27.15 -21.00
CA ASN A 988 -41.51 -26.67 -21.37
C ASN A 988 -42.25 -25.97 -20.22
N ARG A 989 -42.14 -26.46 -18.99
CA ARG A 989 -42.72 -25.81 -17.80
C ARG A 989 -42.06 -24.45 -17.52
N PHE A 990 -40.75 -24.35 -17.71
CA PHE A 990 -40.02 -23.09 -17.63
C PHE A 990 -40.55 -22.08 -18.67
N LEU A 991 -40.74 -22.51 -19.92
CA LEU A 991 -41.29 -21.67 -20.97
C LEU A 991 -42.74 -21.23 -20.70
N ASP A 992 -43.56 -22.07 -20.06
CA ASP A 992 -44.93 -21.69 -19.68
C ASP A 992 -44.94 -20.49 -18.72
N GLN A 993 -44.04 -20.49 -17.74
CA GLN A 993 -43.91 -19.41 -16.76
C GLN A 993 -43.32 -18.15 -17.39
N VAL A 994 -42.21 -18.27 -18.13
CA VAL A 994 -41.58 -17.13 -18.83
C VAL A 994 -42.57 -16.49 -19.80
N GLY A 995 -43.29 -17.28 -20.59
CA GLY A 995 -44.30 -16.77 -21.51
C GLY A 995 -45.54 -16.18 -20.83
N ALA A 996 -45.87 -16.60 -19.59
CA ALA A 996 -46.94 -15.98 -18.81
C ALA A 996 -46.55 -14.61 -18.25
N VAL A 997 -45.29 -14.48 -17.80
CA VAL A 997 -44.69 -13.23 -17.31
C VAL A 997 -44.51 -12.24 -18.45
N TRP A 998 -43.92 -12.65 -19.57
CA TRP A 998 -43.74 -11.81 -20.75
C TRP A 998 -45.06 -11.19 -21.23
N ARG A 999 -46.13 -11.99 -21.33
CA ARG A 999 -47.46 -11.49 -21.71
C ARG A 999 -48.06 -10.50 -20.70
N ALA A 1000 -47.65 -10.57 -19.43
CA ALA A 1000 -48.13 -9.64 -18.40
C ALA A 1000 -47.31 -8.34 -18.38
N GLU A 1001 -45.98 -8.45 -18.54
CA GLU A 1001 -45.07 -7.31 -18.64
C GLU A 1001 -45.38 -6.44 -19.86
N GLN A 1002 -45.65 -7.08 -21.01
CA GLN A 1002 -46.06 -6.44 -22.26
C GLN A 1002 -47.28 -5.52 -22.13
N LEU A 1003 -48.15 -5.74 -21.14
CA LEU A 1003 -49.30 -4.85 -20.88
C LEU A 1003 -48.89 -3.49 -20.33
N VAL A 1004 -47.67 -3.38 -19.80
CA VAL A 1004 -47.13 -2.17 -19.16
C VAL A 1004 -46.14 -1.44 -20.07
N ASP A 1005 -45.13 -2.14 -20.58
CA ASP A 1005 -43.99 -1.54 -21.28
C ASP A 1005 -44.00 -1.72 -22.81
N GLY A 1006 -44.92 -2.54 -23.35
CA GLY A 1006 -45.06 -2.84 -24.78
C GLY A 1006 -43.91 -3.65 -25.41
N HIS A 1007 -42.92 -4.09 -24.62
CA HIS A 1007 -41.71 -4.73 -25.12
C HIS A 1007 -41.26 -5.97 -24.31
N GLY A 1008 -41.64 -6.08 -23.03
CA GLY A 1008 -41.46 -7.25 -22.19
C GLY A 1008 -39.99 -7.64 -22.02
N SER A 1009 -39.20 -6.83 -21.31
CA SER A 1009 -37.75 -7.05 -21.19
C SER A 1009 -37.26 -7.39 -19.78
N GLU A 1010 -37.34 -6.48 -18.82
CA GLU A 1010 -36.57 -6.53 -17.56
C GLU A 1010 -37.10 -7.60 -16.59
N LEU A 1011 -38.41 -7.65 -16.39
CA LEU A 1011 -39.07 -8.65 -15.54
C LEU A 1011 -38.95 -10.03 -16.17
N THR A 1012 -39.18 -10.15 -17.48
CA THR A 1012 -39.08 -11.44 -18.18
C THR A 1012 -37.66 -12.00 -18.13
N GLU A 1013 -36.64 -11.17 -18.37
CA GLU A 1013 -35.24 -11.58 -18.23
C GLU A 1013 -34.92 -12.00 -16.79
N THR A 1014 -35.33 -11.18 -15.81
CA THR A 1014 -35.12 -11.47 -14.39
C THR A 1014 -35.74 -12.82 -14.03
N VAL A 1015 -37.00 -13.04 -14.41
CA VAL A 1015 -37.70 -14.32 -14.16
C VAL A 1015 -37.01 -15.47 -14.89
N ALA A 1016 -36.61 -15.32 -16.15
CA ALA A 1016 -35.93 -16.37 -16.89
C ALA A 1016 -34.64 -16.82 -16.16
N ARG A 1017 -33.81 -15.88 -15.72
CA ARG A 1017 -32.58 -16.19 -14.98
C ARG A 1017 -32.85 -16.82 -13.61
N ARG A 1018 -33.77 -16.24 -12.83
CA ARG A 1018 -34.03 -16.67 -11.44
C ARG A 1018 -34.84 -17.96 -11.35
N LEU A 1019 -35.79 -18.17 -12.26
CA LEU A 1019 -36.51 -19.44 -12.36
C LEU A 1019 -35.59 -20.57 -12.83
N HIS A 1020 -34.68 -20.30 -13.79
CA HIS A 1020 -33.64 -21.27 -14.15
C HIS A 1020 -32.75 -21.61 -12.96
N GLN A 1021 -32.24 -20.60 -12.23
CA GLN A 1021 -31.41 -20.79 -11.04
C GLN A 1021 -32.08 -21.70 -9.98
N LEU A 1022 -33.36 -21.47 -9.68
CA LEU A 1022 -34.10 -22.30 -8.71
C LEU A 1022 -34.49 -23.68 -9.26
N THR A 1023 -34.63 -23.82 -10.58
CA THR A 1023 -34.97 -25.09 -11.22
C THR A 1023 -33.75 -26.00 -11.37
N ALA A 1024 -32.65 -25.47 -11.89
CA ALA A 1024 -31.38 -26.17 -12.12
C ALA A 1024 -30.49 -26.13 -10.86
N TYR A 1025 -31.09 -26.47 -9.71
CA TYR A 1025 -30.38 -26.50 -8.44
C TYR A 1025 -29.26 -27.57 -8.44
N LYS A 1026 -28.15 -27.27 -7.76
CA LYS A 1026 -26.91 -28.07 -7.85
C LYS A 1026 -26.97 -29.31 -6.94
N ASP A 1027 -27.74 -30.30 -7.36
CA ASP A 1027 -27.79 -31.61 -6.72
C ASP A 1027 -26.71 -32.57 -7.21
N GLU A 1028 -26.61 -33.74 -6.57
CA GLU A 1028 -25.57 -34.72 -6.81
C GLU A 1028 -25.52 -35.16 -8.28
N TYR A 1029 -26.68 -35.28 -8.92
CA TYR A 1029 -26.80 -35.62 -10.34
C TYR A 1029 -26.31 -34.50 -11.26
N GLU A 1030 -26.69 -33.26 -10.96
CA GLU A 1030 -26.32 -32.09 -11.75
C GLU A 1030 -24.84 -31.75 -11.58
N VAL A 1031 -24.33 -31.75 -10.36
CA VAL A 1031 -22.90 -31.56 -10.09
C VAL A 1031 -22.09 -32.62 -10.82
N ALA A 1032 -22.51 -33.90 -10.79
CA ALA A 1032 -21.82 -34.95 -11.53
C ALA A 1032 -21.80 -34.69 -13.04
N ARG A 1033 -22.94 -34.28 -13.64
CA ARG A 1033 -23.03 -33.92 -15.07
C ARG A 1033 -22.06 -32.81 -15.43
N LEU A 1034 -22.00 -31.75 -14.61
CA LEU A 1034 -21.18 -30.57 -14.86
C LEU A 1034 -19.68 -30.80 -14.61
N LEU A 1035 -19.31 -31.71 -13.71
CA LEU A 1035 -17.91 -32.07 -13.47
C LEU A 1035 -17.30 -32.85 -14.63
N VAL A 1036 -18.08 -33.70 -15.31
CA VAL A 1036 -17.64 -34.44 -16.51
C VAL A 1036 -17.93 -33.70 -17.82
N GLY A 1037 -18.49 -32.49 -17.75
CA GLY A 1037 -18.77 -31.64 -18.89
C GLY A 1037 -17.50 -31.03 -19.50
N PRO A 1038 -17.56 -30.60 -20.77
CA PRO A 1038 -16.41 -30.01 -21.48
C PRO A 1038 -15.89 -28.74 -20.81
N GLU A 1039 -16.72 -27.96 -20.11
CA GLU A 1039 -16.31 -26.71 -19.45
C GLU A 1039 -15.37 -26.95 -18.27
N GLY A 1040 -15.58 -28.04 -17.52
CA GLY A 1040 -14.69 -28.43 -16.44
C GLY A 1040 -13.31 -28.82 -16.96
N ALA A 1041 -13.26 -29.53 -18.09
CA ALA A 1041 -12.01 -29.88 -18.78
C ALA A 1041 -11.33 -28.65 -19.39
N ALA A 1042 -12.07 -27.73 -20.01
CA ALA A 1042 -11.54 -26.50 -20.56
C ALA A 1042 -10.93 -25.59 -19.47
N THR A 1043 -11.62 -25.46 -18.33
CA THR A 1043 -11.09 -24.75 -17.16
C THR A 1043 -9.79 -25.39 -16.67
N ALA A 1044 -9.75 -26.72 -16.61
CA ALA A 1044 -8.56 -27.44 -16.19
C ALA A 1044 -7.39 -27.27 -17.18
N SER A 1045 -7.66 -27.34 -18.49
CA SER A 1045 -6.67 -27.14 -19.54
C SER A 1045 -6.11 -25.71 -19.53
N ALA A 1046 -6.95 -24.68 -19.37
CA ALA A 1046 -6.50 -23.29 -19.23
C ALA A 1046 -5.54 -23.10 -18.03
N VAL A 1047 -5.77 -23.84 -16.93
CA VAL A 1047 -4.97 -23.73 -15.70
C VAL A 1047 -3.80 -24.73 -15.65
N GLY A 1048 -3.77 -25.78 -16.45
CA GLY A 1048 -2.79 -26.86 -16.30
C GLY A 1048 -2.18 -27.43 -17.58
N GLY A 1049 -2.74 -27.12 -18.75
CA GLY A 1049 -2.48 -27.83 -20.01
C GLY A 1049 -3.41 -29.03 -20.21
N ASP A 1050 -3.48 -29.55 -21.44
CA ASP A 1050 -4.35 -30.69 -21.79
C ASP A 1050 -3.94 -32.00 -21.09
N ASP A 1051 -2.68 -32.11 -20.67
CA ASP A 1051 -2.10 -33.25 -19.94
C ASP A 1051 -2.19 -33.12 -18.41
N ALA A 1052 -2.88 -32.09 -17.90
CA ALA A 1052 -2.97 -31.81 -16.47
C ALA A 1052 -3.70 -32.89 -15.67
N LYS A 1053 -3.23 -33.17 -14.45
CA LYS A 1053 -3.95 -34.07 -13.52
C LYS A 1053 -4.94 -33.29 -12.70
N VAL A 1054 -6.22 -33.66 -12.83
CA VAL A 1054 -7.33 -32.98 -12.15
C VAL A 1054 -7.85 -33.82 -10.98
N THR A 1055 -8.03 -33.18 -9.83
CA THR A 1055 -8.70 -33.76 -8.65
C THR A 1055 -9.85 -32.87 -8.22
N TRP A 1056 -11.08 -33.38 -8.27
CA TRP A 1056 -12.27 -32.69 -7.78
C TRP A 1056 -12.31 -32.68 -6.26
N LYS A 1057 -12.75 -31.56 -5.67
CA LYS A 1057 -12.89 -31.40 -4.21
C LYS A 1057 -14.37 -31.37 -3.85
N LEU A 1058 -14.88 -32.49 -3.36
CA LEU A 1058 -16.30 -32.71 -3.12
C LEU A 1058 -16.62 -32.78 -1.63
N HIS A 1059 -17.77 -32.24 -1.24
CA HIS A 1059 -18.31 -32.40 0.11
C HIS A 1059 -19.74 -32.94 0.03
N PRO A 1060 -19.93 -34.27 -0.17
CA PRO A 1060 -21.26 -34.82 -0.37
C PRO A 1060 -22.17 -34.60 0.86
N PRO A 1061 -23.40 -34.08 0.69
CA PRO A 1061 -24.30 -33.73 1.80
C PRO A 1061 -24.61 -34.91 2.72
N THR A 1062 -24.75 -36.10 2.15
CA THR A 1062 -25.03 -37.34 2.88
C THR A 1062 -23.87 -37.77 3.77
N LEU A 1063 -22.63 -37.56 3.35
CA LEU A 1063 -21.44 -37.86 4.14
C LEU A 1063 -21.15 -36.75 5.17
N ALA A 1064 -21.42 -35.49 4.83
CA ALA A 1064 -21.35 -34.38 5.77
C ALA A 1064 -22.33 -34.58 6.95
N ALA A 1065 -23.56 -34.98 6.68
CA ALA A 1065 -24.56 -35.33 7.70
C ALA A 1065 -24.15 -36.53 8.57
N LEU A 1066 -23.26 -37.41 8.07
CA LEU A 1066 -22.67 -38.52 8.80
C LEU A 1066 -21.37 -38.15 9.55
N GLY A 1067 -21.03 -36.85 9.61
CA GLY A 1067 -19.92 -36.30 10.41
C GLY A 1067 -18.64 -35.99 9.63
N MET A 1068 -18.65 -36.04 8.29
CA MET A 1068 -17.47 -35.69 7.48
C MET A 1068 -17.21 -34.18 7.49
N LYS A 1069 -16.11 -33.76 8.13
CA LYS A 1069 -15.75 -32.33 8.31
C LYS A 1069 -14.91 -31.72 7.18
N SER A 1070 -14.33 -32.53 6.29
CA SER A 1070 -13.42 -32.06 5.23
C SER A 1070 -13.81 -32.59 3.85
N LYS A 1071 -13.37 -31.90 2.80
CA LYS A 1071 -13.63 -32.30 1.42
C LYS A 1071 -12.90 -33.58 1.03
N LEU A 1072 -13.60 -34.44 0.30
CA LEU A 1072 -13.04 -35.61 -0.37
C LEU A 1072 -12.36 -35.18 -1.69
N GLY A 1073 -11.10 -35.57 -1.87
CA GLY A 1073 -10.41 -35.45 -3.15
C GLY A 1073 -10.69 -36.67 -4.03
N VAL A 1074 -11.27 -36.47 -5.21
CA VAL A 1074 -11.52 -37.54 -6.19
C VAL A 1074 -10.78 -37.22 -7.48
N SER A 1075 -9.84 -38.07 -7.89
CA SER A 1075 -9.16 -37.95 -9.19
C SER A 1075 -10.20 -38.01 -10.32
N ALA A 1076 -10.16 -37.04 -11.24
CA ALA A 1076 -11.09 -36.98 -12.36
C ALA A 1076 -11.00 -38.25 -13.23
N ALA A 1077 -9.80 -38.79 -13.45
CA ALA A 1077 -9.59 -40.00 -14.25
C ALA A 1077 -10.28 -41.24 -13.66
N VAL A 1078 -10.22 -41.39 -12.33
CA VAL A 1078 -10.82 -42.54 -11.61
C VAL A 1078 -12.30 -42.32 -11.33
N GLY A 1079 -12.69 -41.07 -11.03
CA GLY A 1079 -14.05 -40.69 -10.65
C GLY A 1079 -15.00 -40.49 -11.82
N ALA A 1080 -14.51 -40.19 -13.03
CA ALA A 1080 -15.37 -39.88 -14.19
C ALA A 1080 -16.38 -40.99 -14.53
N PRO A 1081 -16.06 -42.30 -14.52
CA PRO A 1081 -17.06 -43.34 -14.77
C PRO A 1081 -18.22 -43.31 -13.76
N VAL A 1082 -17.89 -43.11 -12.48
CA VAL A 1082 -18.89 -43.01 -11.40
C VAL A 1082 -19.74 -41.74 -11.58
N MET A 1083 -19.12 -40.60 -11.89
CA MET A 1083 -19.84 -39.35 -12.14
C MET A 1083 -20.74 -39.42 -13.38
N ARG A 1084 -20.31 -40.10 -14.45
CA ARG A 1084 -21.17 -40.35 -15.63
C ARG A 1084 -22.37 -41.24 -15.28
N ALA A 1085 -22.16 -42.29 -14.51
CA ALA A 1085 -23.23 -43.16 -14.03
C ALA A 1085 -24.21 -42.39 -13.13
N LEU A 1086 -23.69 -41.55 -12.22
CA LEU A 1086 -24.48 -40.68 -11.37
C LEU A 1086 -25.28 -39.67 -12.22
N ALA A 1087 -24.64 -38.97 -13.17
CA ALA A 1087 -25.30 -38.03 -14.07
C ALA A 1087 -26.44 -38.68 -14.89
N ALA A 1088 -26.25 -39.91 -15.39
CA ALA A 1088 -27.31 -40.66 -16.08
C ALA A 1088 -28.49 -41.02 -15.15
N GLY A 1089 -28.23 -41.10 -13.85
CA GLY A 1089 -29.20 -41.29 -12.78
C GLY A 1089 -30.18 -40.13 -12.57
N LYS A 1090 -30.07 -39.01 -13.31
CA LYS A 1090 -31.01 -37.86 -13.23
C LYS A 1090 -32.50 -38.24 -13.32
N ARG A 1091 -32.84 -39.38 -13.93
CA ARG A 1091 -34.21 -39.91 -13.99
C ARG A 1091 -34.79 -40.29 -12.62
N LEU A 1092 -33.93 -40.53 -11.63
CA LEU A 1092 -34.33 -40.82 -10.25
C LEU A 1092 -34.69 -39.55 -9.48
N ARG A 1093 -34.21 -38.37 -9.90
CA ARG A 1093 -34.42 -37.08 -9.22
C ARG A 1093 -35.90 -36.84 -8.92
N GLY A 1094 -36.20 -36.59 -7.65
CA GLY A 1094 -37.57 -36.29 -7.19
C GLY A 1094 -38.52 -37.49 -7.16
N THR A 1095 -38.06 -38.69 -7.53
CA THR A 1095 -38.85 -39.93 -7.39
C THR A 1095 -38.72 -40.51 -5.97
N ARG A 1096 -39.56 -41.49 -5.61
CA ARG A 1096 -39.42 -42.20 -4.31
C ARG A 1096 -38.10 -42.97 -4.17
N MET A 1097 -37.45 -43.28 -5.30
CA MET A 1097 -36.18 -44.01 -5.40
C MET A 1097 -34.96 -43.07 -5.40
N ASP A 1098 -35.17 -41.75 -5.27
CA ASP A 1098 -34.09 -40.78 -5.12
C ASP A 1098 -33.42 -40.93 -3.73
N PRO A 1099 -32.17 -41.42 -3.63
CA PRO A 1099 -31.50 -41.57 -2.35
C PRO A 1099 -31.08 -40.22 -1.74
N PHE A 1100 -30.92 -39.17 -2.57
CA PHE A 1100 -30.46 -37.84 -2.14
C PHE A 1100 -31.63 -36.89 -1.87
N GLY A 1101 -32.75 -37.06 -2.57
CA GLY A 1101 -33.91 -36.18 -2.50
C GLY A 1101 -34.57 -36.06 -1.12
N ARG A 1102 -34.20 -36.89 -0.13
CA ARG A 1102 -34.76 -36.85 1.23
C ARG A 1102 -34.01 -35.93 2.19
N THR A 1103 -32.84 -35.41 1.83
CA THR A 1103 -32.08 -34.47 2.67
C THR A 1103 -32.81 -33.14 2.84
N GLU A 1104 -32.52 -32.42 3.92
CA GLU A 1104 -33.18 -31.15 4.27
C GLU A 1104 -32.96 -30.07 3.18
N VAL A 1105 -31.73 -29.97 2.66
CA VAL A 1105 -31.35 -29.04 1.60
C VAL A 1105 -32.20 -29.27 0.34
N ARG A 1106 -32.32 -30.54 -0.10
CA ARG A 1106 -33.06 -30.88 -1.33
C ARG A 1106 -34.57 -30.71 -1.18
N ARG A 1107 -35.12 -30.92 0.02
CA ARG A 1107 -36.53 -30.59 0.33
C ARG A 1107 -36.76 -29.09 0.28
N THR A 1108 -35.83 -28.31 0.82
CA THR A 1108 -35.90 -26.85 0.84
C THR A 1108 -35.83 -26.27 -0.56
N GLU A 1109 -34.92 -26.73 -1.43
CA GLU A 1109 -34.81 -26.28 -2.83
C GLU A 1109 -36.12 -26.48 -3.62
N ARG A 1110 -36.76 -27.65 -3.48
CA ARG A 1110 -38.07 -27.88 -4.11
C ARG A 1110 -39.19 -27.03 -3.53
N ARG A 1111 -39.15 -26.77 -2.22
CA ARG A 1111 -40.11 -25.89 -1.54
C ARG A 1111 -40.00 -24.46 -2.05
N ILE A 1112 -38.79 -23.88 -2.07
CA ILE A 1112 -38.60 -22.49 -2.49
C ILE A 1112 -38.91 -22.28 -3.98
N LEU A 1113 -38.67 -23.29 -4.83
CA LEU A 1113 -39.10 -23.24 -6.23
C LEU A 1113 -40.63 -23.16 -6.33
N ALA A 1114 -41.35 -23.99 -5.57
CA ALA A 1114 -42.81 -23.96 -5.56
C ALA A 1114 -43.37 -22.65 -4.98
N GLU A 1115 -42.75 -22.12 -3.92
CA GLU A 1115 -43.08 -20.81 -3.35
C GLU A 1115 -42.88 -19.69 -4.38
N TYR A 1116 -41.76 -19.73 -5.12
CA TYR A 1116 -41.47 -18.75 -6.16
C TYR A 1116 -42.41 -18.86 -7.37
N GLU A 1117 -42.71 -20.06 -7.87
CA GLU A 1117 -43.69 -20.27 -8.94
C GLU A 1117 -45.10 -19.76 -8.54
N ALA A 1118 -45.50 -19.97 -7.28
CA ALA A 1118 -46.75 -19.42 -6.75
C ALA A 1118 -46.73 -17.89 -6.66
N ALA A 1119 -45.58 -17.31 -6.26
CA ALA A 1119 -45.36 -15.87 -6.22
C ALA A 1119 -45.44 -15.23 -7.61
N LEU A 1120 -44.78 -15.81 -8.61
CA LEU A 1120 -44.88 -15.37 -10.02
C LEU A 1120 -46.32 -15.40 -10.51
N GLY A 1121 -47.10 -16.43 -10.14
CA GLY A 1121 -48.52 -16.48 -10.43
C GLY A 1121 -49.33 -15.33 -9.81
N ARG A 1122 -48.96 -14.85 -8.61
CA ARG A 1122 -49.56 -13.65 -7.98
C ARG A 1122 -49.12 -12.37 -8.69
N VAL A 1123 -47.82 -12.24 -8.99
CA VAL A 1123 -47.25 -11.11 -9.72
C VAL A 1123 -47.93 -10.92 -11.08
N VAL A 1124 -48.06 -12.00 -11.86
CA VAL A 1124 -48.75 -11.99 -13.16
C VAL A 1124 -50.22 -11.56 -13.04
N ARG A 1125 -50.94 -12.01 -11.99
CA ARG A 1125 -52.32 -11.56 -11.75
C ARG A 1125 -52.39 -10.09 -11.34
N GLY A 1126 -51.45 -9.63 -10.51
CA GLY A 1126 -51.36 -8.24 -10.08
C GLY A 1126 -51.10 -7.28 -11.24
N LEU A 1127 -50.09 -7.58 -12.07
CA LEU A 1127 -49.78 -6.76 -13.25
C LEU A 1127 -50.92 -6.72 -14.28
N ARG A 1128 -51.66 -7.83 -14.45
CA ARG A 1128 -52.85 -7.84 -15.32
C ARG A 1128 -54.01 -7.02 -14.77
N ALA A 1129 -54.15 -6.95 -13.44
CA ALA A 1129 -55.20 -6.17 -12.80
C ALA A 1129 -54.87 -4.68 -12.78
N ASP A 1130 -53.59 -4.33 -12.72
CA ASP A 1130 -53.09 -2.96 -12.56
C ASP A 1130 -51.73 -2.79 -13.28
N PRO A 1131 -51.76 -2.53 -14.60
CA PRO A 1131 -50.57 -2.47 -15.44
C PRO A 1131 -49.89 -1.09 -15.38
N THR A 1132 -49.26 -0.78 -14.24
CA THR A 1132 -48.53 0.48 -14.03
C THR A 1132 -47.00 0.26 -13.95
N PRO A 1133 -46.18 1.24 -14.35
CA PRO A 1133 -44.72 1.16 -14.22
C PRO A 1133 -44.25 0.93 -12.79
N GLU A 1134 -44.91 1.54 -11.79
CA GLU A 1134 -44.59 1.35 -10.37
C GLU A 1134 -44.80 -0.10 -9.93
N ARG A 1135 -45.87 -0.73 -10.42
CA ARG A 1135 -46.16 -2.13 -10.13
C ARG A 1135 -45.23 -3.08 -10.87
N LEU A 1136 -44.78 -2.71 -12.06
CA LEU A 1136 -43.72 -3.44 -12.77
C LEU A 1136 -42.40 -3.39 -12.00
N ALA A 1137 -41.98 -2.23 -11.49
CA ALA A 1137 -40.76 -2.12 -10.67
C ALA A 1137 -40.83 -3.00 -9.40
N ALA A 1138 -41.97 -3.01 -8.70
CA ALA A 1138 -42.18 -3.89 -7.55
C ALA A 1138 -42.16 -5.38 -7.94
N ALA A 1139 -42.73 -5.73 -9.10
CA ALA A 1139 -42.67 -7.09 -9.64
C ALA A 1139 -41.25 -7.53 -9.96
N VAL A 1140 -40.41 -6.65 -10.53
CA VAL A 1140 -38.99 -6.91 -10.80
C VAL A 1140 -38.24 -7.16 -9.49
N ALA A 1141 -38.47 -6.32 -8.47
CA ALA A 1141 -37.86 -6.48 -7.15
C ALA A 1141 -38.20 -7.83 -6.50
N ILE A 1142 -39.47 -8.26 -6.58
CA ILE A 1142 -39.91 -9.59 -6.12
C ILE A 1142 -39.25 -10.70 -6.93
N ALA A 1143 -39.25 -10.57 -8.26
CA ALA A 1143 -38.67 -11.56 -9.16
C ALA A 1143 -37.16 -11.74 -8.94
N ALA A 1144 -36.45 -10.70 -8.50
CA ALA A 1144 -35.01 -10.70 -8.22
C ALA A 1144 -34.63 -11.38 -6.89
N LEU A 1145 -35.56 -11.53 -5.93
CA LEU A 1145 -35.29 -12.09 -4.59
C LEU A 1145 -34.52 -13.42 -4.57
N PRO A 1146 -34.74 -14.39 -5.49
CA PRO A 1146 -33.98 -15.64 -5.53
C PRO A 1146 -32.49 -15.47 -5.76
N ASP A 1147 -32.03 -14.32 -6.24
CA ASP A 1147 -30.61 -14.05 -6.48
C ASP A 1147 -29.77 -14.24 -5.21
N ARG A 1148 -30.36 -13.97 -4.03
CA ARG A 1148 -29.73 -14.15 -2.73
C ARG A 1148 -29.68 -15.61 -2.27
N VAL A 1149 -30.34 -16.55 -2.95
CA VAL A 1149 -30.37 -17.98 -2.60
C VAL A 1149 -29.25 -18.73 -3.33
N ARG A 1150 -28.01 -18.36 -3.00
CA ARG A 1150 -26.77 -18.96 -3.51
C ARG A 1150 -26.03 -19.68 -2.38
N GLY A 1151 -25.34 -20.77 -2.69
CA GLY A 1151 -24.50 -21.50 -1.75
C GLY A 1151 -24.84 -22.98 -1.66
N TYR A 1152 -24.16 -23.64 -0.72
CA TYR A 1152 -24.26 -25.07 -0.50
C TYR A 1152 -24.57 -25.33 0.97
N GLU A 1153 -25.17 -26.48 1.26
CA GLU A 1153 -25.45 -26.96 2.62
C GLU A 1153 -26.07 -25.90 3.54
N ARG A 1154 -25.41 -25.59 4.66
CA ARG A 1154 -25.89 -24.67 5.69
C ARG A 1154 -26.18 -23.28 5.13
N LEU A 1155 -25.28 -22.75 4.30
CA LEU A 1155 -25.43 -21.42 3.69
C LEU A 1155 -26.67 -21.34 2.80
N LYS A 1156 -26.98 -22.43 2.07
CA LYS A 1156 -28.18 -22.52 1.22
C LYS A 1156 -29.45 -22.51 2.08
N LEU A 1157 -29.48 -23.25 3.19
CA LEU A 1157 -30.62 -23.31 4.11
C LEU A 1157 -30.90 -21.96 4.77
N GLU A 1158 -29.87 -21.30 5.29
CA GLU A 1158 -29.98 -19.98 5.94
C GLU A 1158 -30.53 -18.93 4.97
N ARG A 1159 -29.97 -18.88 3.75
CA ARG A 1159 -30.40 -17.93 2.70
C ARG A 1159 -31.78 -18.26 2.14
N ALA A 1160 -32.13 -19.54 2.00
CA ALA A 1160 -33.48 -19.95 1.61
C ALA A 1160 -34.53 -19.53 2.64
N ALA A 1161 -34.24 -19.66 3.94
CA ALA A 1161 -35.14 -19.19 5.00
C ALA A 1161 -35.30 -17.66 4.97
N ALA A 1162 -34.22 -16.91 4.74
CA ALA A 1162 -34.28 -15.46 4.57
C ALA A 1162 -35.08 -15.05 3.33
N PHE A 1163 -34.92 -15.78 2.22
CA PHE A 1163 -35.70 -15.59 1.00
C PHE A 1163 -37.19 -15.79 1.24
N SER A 1164 -37.63 -16.91 1.84
CA SER A 1164 -39.05 -17.16 2.07
C SER A 1164 -39.70 -16.08 2.95
N ARG A 1165 -38.98 -15.56 3.97
CA ARG A 1165 -39.47 -14.44 4.79
C ARG A 1165 -39.65 -13.15 3.97
N ARG A 1166 -38.63 -12.78 3.19
CA ARG A 1166 -38.68 -11.56 2.36
C ARG A 1166 -39.71 -11.66 1.24
N LEU A 1167 -39.84 -12.83 0.63
CA LEU A 1167 -40.84 -13.09 -0.40
C LEU A 1167 -42.26 -12.93 0.17
N ALA A 1168 -42.51 -13.43 1.38
CA ALA A 1168 -43.80 -13.26 2.04
C ALA A 1168 -44.11 -11.77 2.28
N THR A 1169 -43.17 -11.01 2.87
CA THR A 1169 -43.34 -9.57 3.11
C THR A 1169 -43.56 -8.80 1.80
N ALA A 1170 -42.72 -9.01 0.79
CA ALA A 1170 -42.84 -8.30 -0.49
C ALA A 1170 -44.16 -8.63 -1.22
N LEU A 1171 -44.69 -9.84 -1.07
CA LEU A 1171 -46.00 -10.23 -1.61
C LEU A 1171 -47.19 -9.74 -0.78
N GLU A 1172 -46.99 -9.30 0.47
CA GLU A 1172 -48.02 -8.62 1.25
C GLU A 1172 -48.10 -7.14 0.86
N GLU A 1173 -46.95 -6.53 0.55
CA GLU A 1173 -46.84 -5.16 0.04
C GLU A 1173 -47.33 -5.01 -1.41
N PHE A 1174 -47.20 -6.06 -2.23
CA PHE A 1174 -47.59 -6.13 -3.65
C PHE A 1174 -49.02 -6.65 -3.89
#